data_AF-A0A7R9FZB6-F1
#
_entry.id   AF-A0A7R9FZB6-F1
#
_cell.length_a   1.000
_cell.length_b   1.000
_cell.length_c   1.000
_cell.angle_alpha   90.00
_cell.angle_beta   90.00
_cell.angle_gamma   90.00
#
_symmetry.space_group_name_H-M   'P 1'
#
loop_
_entity.id
_entity.type
_entity.pdbx_description
1 polymer ?
#
loop_
_entity_poly.entity_id
_entity_poly.type
_entity_poly.pdbx_seq_one_letter_code
_entity_poly.pdbx_strand_id
1 'polypeptide(L)'
;MKVYTTGIRTVYFYRPTSEAYLTNALVMLSSTAEDGEIEVRISCRFYEVDAMTTEKVTLADALSNVDVLDELTLPDEQPCIEAQPCSVVYQANFDTNFEDRNGFVTGIAKYIEEATVHASLNELLEEGLTHAVMLYTWRCCSRAIPQPKSNEQPNRVEIYEKTVEVLAPEVHKLLNFMYFQRKAIERFCGEVKRLCHQEKRKDFVSEAYLLTLGKFINMFAVLDELKNMKSSVKNDYSTYRRAAQFLKVMADSQTLQESQNLSMFLATQNKIRDTVKENLEKIPGYEELLADVVNICVHMFETKMYLTPTEKHMLVKVMGFGLFLMDSDLCNINKLDQKKKLKLERIDRIFKNLEVVPLFGDMQIAPFNYIKRSKHFDPSKWPLSSSNNISPQADLMVHLPQIREDHVKYISELARYSNEVTTTYKETRTDAENKETSELALRGLQLLSEWTSVVTELYSWKLLHPTDHHQNKECPQEAEEYERATRYNYTDEEKFALIEVIAMIKGLQVLMARMETVFADAIRRNIYAELQDFVQLVLREPLRKAIKNKKDLIRSIIVSVRETCADWQRGVEPQADPALKGKKDPDNGFGIKVPRRNVGPSSTQLYMVRTMLESLIADKSGGKRTLRKDIDGQYLVQIDQFHKTSFYWNYLLGFSASLQDCCDLSQLWYREFYLEMTMGRRIQKCTVRHEHNEECSDLITMEKRIQFPIEMSMPWILTDHILRTKEPSMMEYVLYPLDLYNDSAVYALTVFRKQFLYDEVEAEVNLCFDQFVYKLSEQIFAHYKQLASSILLDKRFRVECVAMGTYLLPYPRANRYETLLKQRHVQLLGRSIDLNKLITQRINADMQKSLDLAISKFEAGDITGIVELDGLLQVNRLCHKLLSEFLALDEYDAMFREANHNVLAPYGRITLHVFWELNYDFLPNYCYNAATNRFVKCRGIMFTQPVHRDKPPQMGHHYLWGSKQLNLAYTTIYSQYT
;
A
#
# COMPACT_ATOMS: atom_id res chain seq x y z
N MET A 1 -15.48 62.34 10.07
CA MET A 1 -16.53 62.96 10.91
C MET A 1 -16.79 62.03 12.09
N LYS A 2 -16.48 62.49 13.33
CA LYS A 2 -16.83 61.98 14.70
C LYS A 2 -16.98 60.45 14.92
N VAL A 3 -16.04 59.74 15.58
CA VAL A 3 -15.81 59.55 17.05
C VAL A 3 -16.92 58.76 17.77
N TYR A 4 -16.58 57.60 18.36
CA TYR A 4 -16.87 57.14 19.75
C TYR A 4 -16.04 55.84 20.03
N THR A 5 -14.92 55.87 20.75
CA THR A 5 -14.69 55.56 22.20
C THR A 5 -15.19 54.22 22.77
N THR A 6 -14.22 53.32 23.01
CA THR A 6 -13.95 52.48 24.22
C THR A 6 -15.08 51.90 25.07
N GLY A 7 -15.04 50.57 25.22
CA GLY A 7 -15.60 49.83 26.35
C GLY A 7 -14.72 48.61 26.70
N ILE A 8 -13.82 48.79 27.68
CA ILE A 8 -13.05 47.72 28.30
C ILE A 8 -13.98 46.90 29.19
N ARG A 9 -14.04 45.58 28.99
CA ARG A 9 -14.47 44.62 30.01
C ARG A 9 -13.40 43.56 30.18
N THR A 10 -12.68 43.69 31.28
CA THR A 10 -11.82 42.69 31.89
C THR A 10 -12.63 41.42 32.17
N VAL A 11 -12.28 40.31 31.54
CA VAL A 11 -12.73 38.97 31.95
C VAL A 11 -11.51 38.22 32.43
N TYR A 12 -11.50 37.93 33.73
CA TYR A 12 -10.51 37.09 34.38
C TYR A 12 -10.69 35.65 33.90
N PHE A 13 -9.70 35.09 33.21
CA PHE A 13 -9.59 33.64 33.05
C PHE A 13 -8.60 33.09 34.07
N TYR A 14 -9.17 32.36 35.04
CA TYR A 14 -8.47 31.48 35.96
C TYR A 14 -7.74 30.40 35.14
N ARG A 15 -6.40 30.41 35.19
CA ARG A 15 -5.56 29.26 34.79
C ARG A 15 -5.50 28.26 35.94
N PRO A 16 -5.73 26.96 35.68
CA PRO A 16 -4.96 25.89 36.29
C PRO A 16 -4.04 25.28 35.23
N THR A 17 -2.74 25.55 35.42
CA THR A 17 -1.57 24.71 35.09
C THR A 17 -1.77 23.50 34.16
N SER A 18 -1.28 23.63 32.92
CA SER A 18 -0.93 22.52 32.05
C SER A 18 0.54 22.11 32.31
N GLU A 19 0.73 20.98 32.98
CA GLU A 19 2.03 20.28 33.04
C GLU A 19 1.87 18.85 32.53
N ALA A 20 2.86 18.44 31.73
CA ALA A 20 3.33 17.08 31.45
C ALA A 20 2.53 16.17 30.48
N TYR A 21 2.94 16.19 29.21
CA TYR A 21 3.07 14.97 28.38
C TYR A 21 4.36 15.05 27.53
N LEU A 22 5.50 14.91 28.19
CA LEU A 22 6.81 14.63 27.56
C LEU A 22 7.65 13.88 28.58
N THR A 23 7.51 12.55 28.69
CA THR A 23 8.60 11.62 29.07
C THR A 23 8.12 10.18 29.11
N ASN A 24 8.74 9.33 28.29
CA ASN A 24 8.97 7.92 28.62
C ASN A 24 10.45 7.65 28.36
N ALA A 25 11.28 7.92 29.37
CA ALA A 25 12.63 7.37 29.47
C ALA A 25 12.70 6.66 30.84
N LEU A 26 13.09 5.39 30.83
CA LEU A 26 13.28 4.59 32.04
C LEU A 26 14.28 5.27 32.99
N VAL A 27 13.89 5.48 34.24
CA VAL A 27 14.82 5.78 35.34
C VAL A 27 14.57 4.78 36.47
N MET A 28 15.57 3.95 36.75
CA MET A 28 15.64 3.09 37.95
C MET A 28 15.92 3.99 39.16
N LEU A 29 15.06 3.94 40.18
CA LEU A 29 15.26 4.60 41.47
C LEU A 29 15.47 3.55 42.56
N SER A 30 16.60 3.61 43.26
CA SER A 30 16.80 2.93 44.56
C SER A 30 16.85 3.99 45.66
N SER A 31 16.01 3.84 46.69
CA SER A 31 15.91 4.76 47.83
C SER A 31 16.68 4.25 49.06
N THR A 32 17.35 5.16 49.76
CA THR A 32 17.53 5.08 51.22
C THR A 32 17.31 6.47 51.82
N ALA A 33 16.48 6.51 52.86
CA ALA A 33 16.03 7.70 53.57
C ALA A 33 17.04 8.13 54.65
N GLU A 34 17.21 9.45 54.82
CA GLU A 34 17.14 10.16 56.11
C GLU A 34 17.38 11.68 55.87
N ASP A 35 16.46 12.47 56.43
CA ASP A 35 16.53 13.90 56.77
C ASP A 35 16.96 14.97 55.74
N GLY A 36 15.96 15.75 55.31
CA GLY A 36 16.02 17.23 55.24
C GLY A 36 16.80 17.88 54.09
N GLU A 37 16.06 18.46 53.14
CA GLU A 37 16.50 19.33 52.02
C GLU A 37 17.29 18.66 50.88
N ILE A 38 16.60 18.37 49.77
CA ILE A 38 17.23 17.97 48.50
C ILE A 38 17.42 19.24 47.64
N GLU A 39 18.65 19.77 47.64
CA GLU A 39 19.13 20.71 46.62
C GLU A 39 19.45 19.92 45.34
N VAL A 40 18.63 20.05 44.29
CA VAL A 40 18.89 19.42 42.98
C VAL A 40 19.98 20.21 42.26
N ARG A 41 21.24 19.82 42.45
CA ARG A 41 22.35 20.29 41.60
C ARG A 41 22.35 19.52 40.28
N ILE A 42 21.91 20.18 39.21
CA ILE A 42 22.17 19.76 37.83
C ILE A 42 23.64 20.05 37.52
N SER A 43 24.49 19.03 37.54
CA SER A 43 25.86 19.11 37.02
C SER A 43 25.85 18.77 35.54
N CYS A 44 25.74 19.80 34.68
CA CYS A 44 26.08 19.67 33.26
C CYS A 44 27.60 19.59 33.13
N ARG A 45 28.14 18.38 32.97
CA ARG A 45 29.47 18.22 32.36
C ARG A 45 29.36 18.51 30.88
N PHE A 46 29.63 19.76 30.50
CA PHE A 46 29.97 20.10 29.13
C PHE A 46 31.29 19.39 28.80
N TYR A 47 31.25 18.46 27.84
CA TYR A 47 32.45 18.11 27.09
C TYR A 47 32.80 19.32 26.24
N GLU A 48 34.01 19.86 26.40
CA GLU A 48 34.59 20.86 25.50
C GLU A 48 34.59 20.30 24.08
N VAL A 49 33.73 20.85 23.23
CA VAL A 49 33.79 20.69 21.77
C VAL A 49 34.35 22.00 21.23
N ASP A 50 35.37 21.88 20.41
CA ASP A 50 36.12 22.95 19.76
C ASP A 50 35.23 24.08 19.20
N ALA A 51 35.75 25.29 19.33
CA ALA A 51 35.12 26.54 18.92
C ALA A 51 34.67 26.54 17.45
N MET A 52 33.36 26.36 17.22
CA MET A 52 32.70 26.74 15.98
C MET A 52 32.20 28.19 16.07
N THR A 53 32.48 28.93 15.01
CA THR A 53 32.07 30.31 14.75
C THR A 53 30.60 30.57 15.06
N THR A 54 30.34 31.53 15.95
CA THR A 54 28.99 32.06 16.22
C THR A 54 28.42 32.73 14.98
N GLU A 55 27.44 32.09 14.33
CA GLU A 55 26.61 32.75 13.32
C GLU A 55 25.83 33.90 13.98
N LYS A 56 26.01 35.12 13.46
CA LYS A 56 25.23 36.29 13.90
C LYS A 56 23.84 36.24 13.25
N VAL A 57 22.86 35.72 13.99
CA VAL A 57 21.44 35.80 13.60
C VAL A 57 21.02 37.27 13.54
N THR A 58 20.43 37.71 12.43
CA THR A 58 19.98 39.10 12.29
C THR A 58 18.63 39.32 12.99
N LEU A 59 18.29 40.56 13.35
CA LEU A 59 16.96 40.89 13.90
C LEU A 59 15.84 40.55 12.91
N ALA A 60 16.11 40.65 11.61
CA ALA A 60 15.15 40.29 10.57
C ALA A 60 14.88 38.78 10.57
N ASP A 61 15.92 37.94 10.69
CA ASP A 61 15.75 36.49 10.80
C ASP A 61 14.97 36.11 12.06
N ALA A 62 15.26 36.78 13.18
CA ALA A 62 14.56 36.56 14.44
C ALA A 62 13.07 36.94 14.37
N LEU A 63 12.73 38.06 13.70
CA LEU A 63 11.34 38.47 13.49
C LEU A 63 10.62 37.53 12.51
N SER A 64 11.28 37.14 11.41
CA SER A 64 10.74 36.16 10.45
C SER A 64 10.42 34.83 11.13
N ASN A 65 11.29 34.35 12.03
CA ASN A 65 11.02 33.14 12.81
C ASN A 65 9.78 33.26 13.70
N VAL A 66 9.49 34.45 14.24
CA VAL A 66 8.26 34.70 15.03
C VAL A 66 7.04 34.77 14.12
N ASP A 67 7.14 35.44 12.97
CA ASP A 67 6.06 35.53 11.99
C ASP A 67 5.66 34.13 11.46
N VAL A 68 6.63 33.23 11.25
CA VAL A 68 6.39 31.83 10.87
C VAL A 68 5.60 31.06 11.93
N LEU A 69 5.78 31.38 13.23
CA LEU A 69 4.99 30.78 14.31
C LEU A 69 3.56 31.31 14.36
N ASP A 70 3.34 32.57 13.99
CA ASP A 70 2.00 33.19 13.93
C ASP A 70 1.20 32.73 12.68
N GLU A 71 1.88 32.36 11.59
CA GLU A 71 1.27 31.77 10.38
C GLU A 71 1.03 30.26 10.48
N LEU A 72 1.46 29.64 11.59
CA LEU A 72 1.39 28.21 11.79
C LEU A 72 -0.07 27.78 11.95
N THR A 73 -0.62 27.15 10.90
CA THR A 73 -1.95 26.53 10.98
C THR A 73 -1.93 25.52 12.12
N LEU A 74 -2.70 25.78 13.17
CA LEU A 74 -2.84 24.84 14.27
C LEU A 74 -3.33 23.51 13.68
N PRO A 75 -2.61 22.41 13.94
CA PRO A 75 -3.03 21.12 13.43
C PRO A 75 -4.42 20.81 13.98
N ASP A 76 -5.21 20.13 13.16
CA ASP A 76 -6.47 19.59 13.61
C ASP A 76 -6.25 18.69 14.85
N GLU A 77 -7.18 18.73 15.81
CA GLU A 77 -7.08 17.99 17.08
C GLU A 77 -7.28 16.47 16.89
N GLN A 78 -7.59 16.02 15.67
CA GLN A 78 -7.72 14.61 15.32
C GLN A 78 -6.36 13.87 15.33
N PRO A 79 -6.27 12.69 15.98
CA PRO A 79 -5.09 11.83 15.87
C PRO A 79 -4.84 11.35 14.44
N CYS A 80 -3.59 11.45 13.99
CA CYS A 80 -3.16 11.00 12.67
C CYS A 80 -2.98 9.47 12.63
N ILE A 81 -4.08 8.73 12.47
CA ILE A 81 -4.11 7.26 12.31
C ILE A 81 -4.69 6.84 10.96
N GLU A 82 -4.63 7.75 9.99
CA GLU A 82 -5.10 7.55 8.62
C GLU A 82 -3.93 7.67 7.65
N ALA A 83 -4.09 7.04 6.49
CA ALA A 83 -3.16 7.19 5.40
C ALA A 83 -3.31 8.55 4.71
N GLN A 84 -2.45 8.80 3.72
CA GLN A 84 -2.50 10.04 2.97
C GLN A 84 -3.82 10.12 2.19
N PRO A 85 -4.59 11.21 2.32
CA PRO A 85 -5.78 11.38 1.50
C PRO A 85 -5.40 11.48 0.03
N CYS A 86 -5.82 10.50 -0.76
CA CYS A 86 -5.65 10.54 -2.20
C CYS A 86 -6.73 11.45 -2.80
N SER A 87 -6.46 12.76 -2.79
CA SER A 87 -7.21 13.72 -3.60
C SER A 87 -6.85 13.52 -5.08
N VAL A 88 -7.64 14.08 -6.00
CA VAL A 88 -7.24 14.12 -7.43
C VAL A 88 -6.02 15.04 -7.54
N VAL A 89 -4.83 14.46 -7.38
CA VAL A 89 -3.55 15.18 -7.47
C VAL A 89 -3.20 15.32 -8.95
N TYR A 90 -3.20 16.56 -9.44
CA TYR A 90 -2.61 16.86 -10.74
C TYR A 90 -1.09 16.93 -10.60
N GLN A 91 -0.39 15.90 -11.06
CA GLN A 91 1.07 15.92 -11.19
C GLN A 91 1.46 16.37 -12.59
N ALA A 92 2.24 17.45 -12.68
CA ALA A 92 2.86 17.85 -13.93
C ALA A 92 4.02 16.88 -14.25
N ASN A 93 3.87 16.09 -15.31
CA ASN A 93 4.97 15.31 -15.86
C ASN A 93 5.82 16.21 -16.76
N PHE A 94 7.09 16.42 -16.38
CA PHE A 94 8.06 17.19 -17.15
C PHE A 94 8.99 16.31 -18.01
N ASP A 95 8.79 14.99 -18.04
CA ASP A 95 9.51 14.12 -18.95
C ASP A 95 8.96 14.28 -20.37
N THR A 96 9.81 14.78 -21.26
CA THR A 96 9.49 15.06 -22.66
C THR A 96 9.70 13.85 -23.58
N ASN A 97 10.08 12.68 -23.06
CA ASN A 97 10.49 11.52 -23.86
C ASN A 97 11.50 11.91 -24.97
N PHE A 98 12.43 12.77 -24.58
CA PHE A 98 13.49 13.29 -25.44
C PHE A 98 13.04 14.20 -26.60
N GLU A 99 11.82 14.76 -26.62
CA GLU A 99 11.38 15.64 -27.72
C GLU A 99 12.33 16.82 -27.99
N ASP A 100 12.97 17.35 -26.94
CA ASP A 100 13.95 18.45 -26.98
C ASP A 100 15.38 18.00 -27.36
N ARG A 101 15.61 16.73 -27.74
CA ARG A 101 16.94 16.19 -28.11
C ARG A 101 17.69 16.99 -29.17
N ASN A 102 16.95 17.61 -30.10
CA ASN A 102 17.54 18.43 -31.17
C ASN A 102 18.10 19.77 -30.67
N GLY A 103 17.76 20.19 -29.44
CA GLY A 103 18.34 21.35 -28.78
C GLY A 103 19.77 21.13 -28.27
N PHE A 104 20.20 19.87 -28.12
CA PHE A 104 21.50 19.49 -27.54
C PHE A 104 22.47 18.92 -28.59
N VAL A 105 22.39 19.42 -29.84
CA VAL A 105 23.22 18.96 -30.96
C VAL A 105 24.65 19.49 -30.79
N THR A 106 25.41 18.80 -29.95
CA THR A 106 26.83 19.07 -29.73
C THR A 106 27.63 17.79 -29.85
N GLY A 107 28.36 17.65 -30.96
CA GLY A 107 29.52 16.75 -31.09
C GLY A 107 29.28 15.36 -31.67
N ILE A 108 28.28 14.59 -31.21
CA ILE A 108 28.17 13.16 -31.58
C ILE A 108 26.72 12.75 -31.90
N ALA A 109 26.42 12.65 -33.20
CA ALA A 109 25.08 12.27 -33.72
C ALA A 109 24.58 10.90 -33.21
N LYS A 110 25.48 9.99 -32.82
CA LYS A 110 25.14 8.64 -32.34
C LYS A 110 24.18 8.67 -31.15
N TYR A 111 24.41 9.54 -30.16
CA TYR A 111 23.59 9.55 -28.93
C TYR A 111 22.18 10.09 -29.18
N ILE A 112 22.03 11.01 -30.13
CA ILE A 112 20.74 11.55 -30.55
C ILE A 112 19.94 10.51 -31.33
N GLU A 113 20.60 9.76 -32.20
CA GLU A 113 19.99 8.61 -32.89
C GLU A 113 19.52 7.57 -31.88
N GLU A 114 20.35 7.24 -30.88
CA GLU A 114 19.99 6.30 -29.81
C GLU A 114 18.80 6.81 -28.98
N ALA A 115 18.81 8.07 -28.53
CA ALA A 115 17.68 8.70 -27.84
C ALA A 115 16.40 8.67 -28.69
N THR A 116 16.52 8.82 -30.01
CA THR A 116 15.38 8.78 -30.93
C THR A 116 14.77 7.40 -31.04
N VAL A 117 15.60 6.38 -31.14
CA VAL A 117 15.12 5.00 -31.14
C VAL A 117 14.52 4.66 -29.77
N HIS A 118 15.17 5.08 -28.68
CA HIS A 118 14.69 4.85 -27.32
C HIS A 118 13.31 5.46 -27.08
N ALA A 119 13.09 6.72 -27.48
CA ALA A 119 11.78 7.38 -27.36
C ALA A 119 10.67 6.57 -28.05
N SER A 120 10.94 6.11 -29.28
CA SER A 120 10.00 5.29 -30.06
C SER A 120 9.74 3.92 -29.43
N LEU A 121 10.71 3.35 -28.73
CA LEU A 121 10.54 2.10 -27.99
C LEU A 121 9.69 2.30 -26.73
N ASN A 122 9.84 3.43 -26.02
CA ASN A 122 9.03 3.75 -24.84
C ASN A 122 7.54 3.89 -25.19
N GLU A 123 7.21 4.57 -26.30
CA GLU A 123 5.82 4.69 -26.79
C GLU A 123 5.17 3.31 -27.03
N LEU A 124 5.93 2.35 -27.59
CA LEU A 124 5.44 0.99 -27.80
C LEU A 124 5.24 0.22 -26.49
N LEU A 125 6.04 0.48 -25.45
CA LEU A 125 5.84 -0.11 -24.13
C LEU A 125 4.54 0.41 -23.48
N GLU A 126 4.24 1.71 -23.63
CA GLU A 126 2.99 2.31 -23.15
C GLU A 126 1.76 1.77 -23.89
N GLU A 127 1.85 1.63 -25.22
CA GLU A 127 0.82 0.98 -26.04
C GLU A 127 0.61 -0.49 -25.60
N GLY A 128 1.71 -1.20 -25.31
CA GLY A 128 1.67 -2.56 -24.78
C GLY A 128 1.01 -2.68 -23.41
N LEU A 129 1.26 -1.73 -22.50
CA LEU A 129 0.58 -1.67 -21.21
C LEU A 129 -0.93 -1.49 -21.39
N THR A 130 -1.36 -0.65 -22.32
CA THR A 130 -2.78 -0.45 -22.64
C THR A 130 -3.45 -1.76 -23.09
N HIS A 131 -2.75 -2.56 -23.91
CA HIS A 131 -3.22 -3.89 -24.30
C HIS A 131 -3.22 -4.91 -23.15
N ALA A 132 -2.23 -4.86 -22.25
CA ALA A 132 -2.21 -5.71 -21.05
C ALA A 132 -3.41 -5.42 -20.14
N VAL A 133 -3.69 -4.14 -19.88
CA VAL A 133 -4.88 -3.68 -19.14
C VAL A 133 -6.17 -4.19 -19.82
N MET A 134 -6.27 -4.03 -21.14
CA MET A 134 -7.41 -4.52 -21.92
C MET A 134 -7.62 -6.02 -21.73
N LEU A 135 -6.58 -6.84 -21.84
CA LEU A 135 -6.69 -8.29 -21.67
C LEU A 135 -7.06 -8.66 -20.24
N TYR A 136 -6.38 -8.10 -19.24
CA TYR A 136 -6.60 -8.39 -17.83
C TYR A 136 -8.03 -8.07 -17.39
N THR A 137 -8.54 -6.90 -17.78
CA THR A 137 -9.89 -6.43 -17.43
C THR A 137 -10.99 -6.95 -18.34
N TRP A 138 -10.66 -7.84 -19.30
CA TRP A 138 -11.65 -8.43 -20.19
C TRP A 138 -12.50 -9.47 -19.44
N ARG A 139 -13.76 -9.15 -19.20
CA ARG A 139 -14.79 -10.11 -18.73
C ARG A 139 -15.66 -10.58 -19.90
N CYS A 140 -16.09 -11.84 -19.84
CA CYS A 140 -16.77 -12.51 -20.94
C CYS A 140 -18.15 -11.93 -21.25
N CYS A 141 -18.29 -11.23 -22.37
CA CYS A 141 -19.58 -10.69 -22.83
C CYS A 141 -20.54 -11.81 -23.26
N SER A 142 -20.03 -12.86 -23.90
CA SER A 142 -20.84 -13.99 -24.38
C SER A 142 -21.53 -14.79 -23.28
N ARG A 143 -21.08 -14.67 -22.01
CA ARG A 143 -21.78 -15.25 -20.85
C ARG A 143 -23.06 -14.48 -20.47
N ALA A 144 -23.18 -13.23 -20.89
CA ALA A 144 -24.34 -12.36 -20.69
C ALA A 144 -25.31 -12.38 -21.90
N ILE A 145 -24.82 -12.74 -23.09
CA ILE A 145 -25.63 -12.81 -24.31
C ILE A 145 -26.53 -14.06 -24.28
N PRO A 146 -27.85 -13.94 -24.54
CA PRO A 146 -28.74 -15.09 -24.63
C PRO A 146 -28.39 -15.96 -25.84
N GLN A 147 -28.13 -17.25 -25.63
CA GLN A 147 -27.82 -18.17 -26.72
C GLN A 147 -29.12 -18.68 -27.39
N PRO A 148 -29.18 -18.70 -28.74
CA PRO A 148 -30.30 -19.32 -29.45
C PRO A 148 -30.41 -20.81 -29.11
N LYS A 149 -31.57 -21.24 -28.60
CA LYS A 149 -31.81 -22.63 -28.17
C LYS A 149 -32.16 -23.56 -29.33
N SER A 150 -32.79 -23.02 -30.37
CA SER A 150 -33.18 -23.78 -31.57
C SER A 150 -33.08 -22.92 -32.81
N ASN A 151 -33.02 -23.58 -33.98
CA ASN A 151 -32.99 -22.88 -35.26
C ASN A 151 -34.29 -22.12 -35.57
N GLU A 152 -35.40 -22.56 -34.97
CA GLU A 152 -36.76 -22.04 -35.14
C GLU A 152 -37.11 -20.91 -34.16
N GLN A 153 -36.17 -20.50 -33.31
CA GLN A 153 -36.41 -19.47 -32.31
C GLN A 153 -36.75 -18.11 -32.98
N PRO A 154 -37.89 -17.48 -32.65
CA PRO A 154 -38.37 -16.27 -33.35
C PRO A 154 -37.39 -15.09 -33.30
N ASN A 155 -36.80 -14.82 -32.13
CA ASN A 155 -35.87 -13.71 -31.92
C ASN A 155 -34.41 -14.06 -32.24
N ARG A 156 -34.15 -15.16 -32.97
CA ARG A 156 -32.79 -15.60 -33.31
C ARG A 156 -32.00 -14.57 -34.13
N VAL A 157 -32.66 -13.92 -35.09
CA VAL A 157 -32.03 -12.89 -35.94
C VAL A 157 -31.66 -11.68 -35.10
N GLU A 158 -32.61 -11.17 -34.31
CA GLU A 158 -32.41 -10.03 -33.40
C GLU A 158 -31.27 -10.29 -32.40
N ILE A 159 -31.20 -11.48 -31.80
CA ILE A 159 -30.11 -11.87 -30.91
C ILE A 159 -28.76 -11.75 -31.63
N TYR A 160 -28.65 -12.24 -32.86
CA TYR A 160 -27.39 -12.15 -33.61
C TYR A 160 -27.05 -10.73 -34.04
N GLU A 161 -28.05 -9.91 -34.41
CA GLU A 161 -27.83 -8.49 -34.75
C GLU A 161 -27.28 -7.74 -33.53
N LYS A 162 -27.89 -7.91 -32.36
CA LYS A 162 -27.41 -7.33 -31.11
C LYS A 162 -26.07 -7.91 -30.66
N THR A 163 -25.82 -9.19 -30.90
CA THR A 163 -24.51 -9.81 -30.63
C THR A 163 -23.41 -9.14 -31.45
N VAL A 164 -23.63 -8.88 -32.73
CA VAL A 164 -22.67 -8.19 -33.59
C VAL A 164 -22.51 -6.74 -33.17
N GLU A 165 -23.60 -6.03 -32.87
CA GLU A 165 -23.58 -4.63 -32.40
C GLU A 165 -22.71 -4.45 -31.14
N VAL A 166 -22.86 -5.34 -30.15
CA VAL A 166 -22.11 -5.26 -28.88
C VAL A 166 -20.66 -5.72 -29.04
N LEU A 167 -20.41 -6.82 -29.76
CA LEU A 167 -19.07 -7.41 -29.83
C LEU A 167 -18.17 -6.83 -30.93
N ALA A 168 -18.71 -6.17 -31.96
CA ALA A 168 -17.89 -5.64 -33.05
C ALA A 168 -16.81 -4.64 -32.57
N PRO A 169 -17.11 -3.65 -31.70
CA PRO A 169 -16.09 -2.75 -31.17
C PRO A 169 -15.01 -3.48 -30.36
N GLU A 170 -15.40 -4.50 -29.59
CA GLU A 170 -14.48 -5.31 -28.80
C GLU A 170 -13.57 -6.17 -29.69
N VAL A 171 -14.11 -6.78 -30.73
CA VAL A 171 -13.32 -7.53 -31.72
C VAL A 171 -12.33 -6.62 -32.46
N HIS A 172 -12.68 -5.36 -32.72
CA HIS A 172 -11.73 -4.39 -33.28
C HIS A 172 -10.52 -4.17 -32.35
N LYS A 173 -10.72 -4.12 -31.03
CA LYS A 173 -9.61 -4.06 -30.07
C LYS A 173 -8.71 -5.31 -30.13
N LEU A 174 -9.29 -6.50 -30.34
CA LEU A 174 -8.52 -7.74 -30.52
C LEU A 174 -7.71 -7.77 -31.82
N LEU A 175 -8.27 -7.22 -32.91
CA LEU A 175 -7.53 -7.04 -34.16
C LEU A 175 -6.35 -6.09 -33.96
N ASN A 176 -6.57 -4.94 -33.29
CA ASN A 176 -5.52 -3.99 -32.98
C ASN A 176 -4.43 -4.65 -32.11
N PHE A 177 -4.79 -5.45 -31.11
CA PHE A 177 -3.84 -6.22 -30.32
C PHE A 177 -3.02 -7.23 -31.17
N MET A 178 -3.67 -7.96 -32.08
CA MET A 178 -3.00 -8.90 -32.99
C MET A 178 -2.00 -8.18 -33.90
N TYR A 179 -2.33 -6.98 -34.39
CA TYR A 179 -1.44 -6.15 -35.19
C TYR A 179 -0.31 -5.53 -34.38
N PHE A 180 -0.63 -5.02 -33.19
CA PHE A 180 0.33 -4.44 -32.26
C PHE A 180 1.43 -5.43 -31.91
N GLN A 181 1.08 -6.63 -31.44
CA GLN A 181 2.10 -7.61 -31.04
C GLN A 181 3.03 -7.96 -32.21
N ARG A 182 2.50 -8.05 -33.44
CA ARG A 182 3.32 -8.33 -34.63
C ARG A 182 4.30 -7.17 -34.90
N LYS A 183 3.79 -5.94 -34.90
CA LYS A 183 4.58 -4.71 -35.07
C LYS A 183 5.66 -4.59 -33.99
N ALA A 184 5.31 -4.88 -32.73
CA ALA A 184 6.23 -4.82 -31.60
C ALA A 184 7.34 -5.87 -31.70
N ILE A 185 7.01 -7.12 -32.07
CA ILE A 185 8.01 -8.18 -32.30
C ILE A 185 8.93 -7.80 -33.46
N GLU A 186 8.38 -7.36 -34.59
CA GLU A 186 9.18 -6.97 -35.76
C GLU A 186 10.13 -5.81 -35.43
N ARG A 187 9.66 -4.79 -34.71
CA ARG A 187 10.49 -3.67 -34.27
C ARG A 187 11.58 -4.11 -33.30
N PHE A 188 11.23 -4.91 -32.29
CA PHE A 188 12.19 -5.44 -31.31
C PHE A 188 13.26 -6.31 -31.98
N CYS A 189 12.87 -7.28 -32.81
CA CYS A 189 13.81 -8.12 -33.56
C CYS A 189 14.64 -7.30 -34.57
N GLY A 190 14.07 -6.25 -35.16
CA GLY A 190 14.80 -5.30 -36.01
C GLY A 190 15.94 -4.61 -35.25
N GLU A 191 15.68 -4.15 -34.02
CA GLU A 191 16.70 -3.54 -33.16
C GLU A 191 17.75 -4.56 -32.70
N VAL A 192 17.33 -5.77 -32.30
CA VAL A 192 18.28 -6.85 -31.96
C VAL A 192 19.19 -7.15 -33.16
N LYS A 193 18.63 -7.26 -34.37
CA LYS A 193 19.40 -7.49 -35.59
C LYS A 193 20.40 -6.36 -35.88
N ARG A 194 20.01 -5.10 -35.64
CA ARG A 194 20.88 -3.92 -35.82
C ARG A 194 22.06 -3.96 -34.84
N LEU A 195 21.79 -4.25 -33.57
CA LEU A 195 22.81 -4.28 -32.50
C LEU A 195 23.73 -5.51 -32.57
N CYS A 196 23.25 -6.61 -33.14
CA CYS A 196 24.04 -7.84 -33.35
C CYS A 196 24.90 -7.81 -34.62
N HIS A 197 24.80 -6.78 -35.47
CA HIS A 197 25.65 -6.64 -36.65
C HIS A 197 27.14 -6.66 -36.27
N GLN A 198 28.00 -7.33 -37.05
CA GLN A 198 29.41 -7.60 -36.67
C GLN A 198 30.22 -6.35 -36.30
N GLU A 199 29.92 -5.21 -36.95
CA GLU A 199 30.53 -3.93 -36.63
C GLU A 199 29.90 -3.26 -35.40
N LYS A 200 28.56 -3.32 -35.27
CA LYS A 200 27.81 -2.69 -34.18
C LYS A 200 27.91 -3.43 -32.86
N ARG A 201 28.16 -4.74 -32.89
CA ARG A 201 28.38 -5.55 -31.68
C ARG A 201 29.63 -5.14 -30.91
N LYS A 202 30.55 -4.45 -31.59
CA LYS A 202 31.75 -3.86 -31.01
C LYS A 202 31.51 -2.44 -30.47
N ASP A 203 30.36 -1.85 -30.75
CA ASP A 203 30.04 -0.51 -30.26
C ASP A 203 29.46 -0.58 -28.85
N PHE A 204 29.63 0.53 -28.12
CA PHE A 204 28.94 0.76 -26.85
C PHE A 204 27.42 0.84 -27.06
N VAL A 205 26.68 0.21 -26.14
CA VAL A 205 25.22 0.25 -25.99
C VAL A 205 24.93 0.65 -24.55
N SER A 206 24.06 1.64 -24.34
CA SER A 206 23.77 2.13 -22.99
C SER A 206 23.00 1.13 -22.12
N GLU A 207 23.23 1.20 -20.82
CA GLU A 207 22.50 0.45 -19.79
C GLU A 207 20.99 0.72 -19.88
N ALA A 208 20.60 1.99 -20.07
CA ALA A 208 19.20 2.37 -20.21
C ALA A 208 18.55 1.70 -21.43
N TYR A 209 19.27 1.62 -22.56
CA TYR A 209 18.75 0.97 -23.76
C TYR A 209 18.65 -0.56 -23.60
N LEU A 210 19.64 -1.19 -22.96
CA LEU A 210 19.57 -2.62 -22.60
C LEU A 210 18.40 -2.92 -21.66
N LEU A 211 18.14 -2.05 -20.69
CA LEU A 211 17.02 -2.18 -19.77
C LEU A 211 15.69 -2.06 -20.51
N THR A 212 15.57 -1.13 -21.47
CA THR A 212 14.38 -1.01 -22.33
C THR A 212 14.15 -2.25 -23.19
N LEU A 213 15.20 -2.85 -23.76
CA LEU A 213 15.08 -4.17 -24.42
C LEU A 213 14.60 -5.25 -23.43
N GLY A 214 15.06 -5.22 -22.18
CA GLY A 214 14.54 -6.05 -21.09
C GLY A 214 13.05 -5.82 -20.83
N LYS A 215 12.60 -4.56 -20.77
CA LYS A 215 11.18 -4.22 -20.61
C LYS A 215 10.32 -4.78 -21.75
N PHE A 216 10.82 -4.80 -22.99
CA PHE A 216 10.13 -5.45 -24.13
C PHE A 216 9.99 -6.96 -23.93
N ILE A 217 11.06 -7.64 -23.49
CA ILE A 217 11.04 -9.07 -23.17
C ILE A 217 9.95 -9.34 -22.12
N ASN A 218 9.90 -8.54 -21.05
CA ASN A 218 8.85 -8.63 -20.03
C ASN A 218 7.45 -8.34 -20.60
N MET A 219 7.29 -7.32 -21.44
CA MET A 219 6.01 -6.99 -22.08
C MET A 219 5.47 -8.17 -22.91
N PHE A 220 6.33 -8.84 -23.68
CA PHE A 220 5.90 -10.02 -24.43
C PHE A 220 5.45 -11.17 -23.53
N ALA A 221 6.15 -11.40 -22.40
CA ALA A 221 5.74 -12.40 -21.42
C ALA A 221 4.37 -12.06 -20.81
N VAL A 222 4.17 -10.81 -20.39
CA VAL A 222 2.89 -10.35 -19.82
C VAL A 222 1.74 -10.53 -20.81
N LEU A 223 1.90 -10.07 -22.06
CA LEU A 223 0.85 -10.14 -23.07
C LEU A 223 0.51 -11.58 -23.46
N ASP A 224 1.51 -12.45 -23.56
CA ASP A 224 1.30 -13.85 -23.94
C ASP A 224 0.59 -14.64 -22.84
N GLU A 225 1.01 -14.46 -21.59
CA GLU A 225 0.41 -15.13 -20.45
C GLU A 225 -1.02 -14.62 -20.18
N LEU A 226 -1.27 -13.31 -20.23
CA LEU A 226 -2.64 -12.75 -20.14
C LEU A 226 -3.54 -13.30 -21.25
N LYS A 227 -3.03 -13.38 -22.49
CA LYS A 227 -3.75 -13.99 -23.61
C LYS A 227 -4.03 -15.47 -23.37
N ASN A 228 -3.05 -16.23 -22.86
CA ASN A 228 -3.20 -17.66 -22.61
C ASN A 228 -4.30 -17.96 -21.57
N MET A 229 -4.40 -17.13 -20.54
CA MET A 229 -5.36 -17.33 -19.45
C MET A 229 -6.78 -16.87 -19.82
N LYS A 230 -6.92 -15.86 -20.68
CA LYS A 230 -8.23 -15.26 -21.02
C LYS A 230 -9.04 -16.09 -22.02
N SER A 231 -9.67 -17.15 -21.52
CA SER A 231 -10.66 -17.94 -22.26
C SER A 231 -11.84 -17.07 -22.74
N SER A 232 -12.22 -16.06 -21.95
CA SER A 232 -13.25 -15.06 -22.24
C SER A 232 -13.06 -14.39 -23.61
N VAL A 233 -11.84 -13.97 -23.94
CA VAL A 233 -11.51 -13.32 -25.22
C VAL A 233 -11.79 -14.25 -26.40
N LYS A 234 -11.36 -15.52 -26.29
CA LYS A 234 -11.59 -16.53 -27.33
C LYS A 234 -13.07 -16.84 -27.52
N ASN A 235 -13.83 -16.91 -26.42
CA ASN A 235 -15.25 -17.22 -26.43
C ASN A 235 -16.08 -16.09 -27.04
N ASP A 236 -15.77 -14.84 -26.69
CA ASP A 236 -16.44 -13.65 -27.24
C ASP A 236 -16.21 -13.54 -28.75
N TYR A 237 -14.97 -13.70 -29.20
CA TYR A 237 -14.67 -13.69 -30.64
C TYR A 237 -15.37 -14.83 -31.39
N SER A 238 -15.41 -16.04 -30.81
CA SER A 238 -16.12 -17.19 -31.41
C SER A 238 -17.63 -16.95 -31.53
N THR A 239 -18.22 -16.27 -30.54
CA THR A 239 -19.64 -15.90 -30.52
C THR A 239 -19.94 -14.84 -31.57
N TYR A 240 -19.10 -13.80 -31.66
CA TYR A 240 -19.17 -12.78 -32.70
C TYR A 240 -19.08 -13.40 -34.11
N ARG A 241 -18.06 -14.25 -34.35
CA ARG A 241 -17.84 -14.89 -35.66
C ARG A 241 -19.06 -15.68 -36.10
N ARG A 242 -19.71 -16.43 -35.18
CA ARG A 242 -20.92 -17.20 -35.49
C ARG A 242 -22.09 -16.29 -35.89
N ALA A 243 -22.30 -15.18 -35.18
CA ALA A 243 -23.36 -14.21 -35.46
C ALA A 243 -23.11 -13.48 -36.79
N ALA A 244 -21.89 -13.00 -37.01
CA ALA A 244 -21.51 -12.28 -38.23
C ALA A 244 -21.60 -13.16 -39.49
N GLN A 245 -21.23 -14.45 -39.38
CA GLN A 245 -21.39 -15.42 -40.48
C GLN A 245 -22.86 -15.68 -40.80
N PHE A 246 -23.70 -15.80 -39.78
CA PHE A 246 -25.15 -16.01 -39.97
C PHE A 246 -25.80 -14.81 -40.68
N LEU A 247 -25.45 -13.59 -40.26
CA LEU A 247 -25.97 -12.35 -40.84
C LEU A 247 -25.30 -11.96 -42.17
N LYS A 248 -24.32 -12.74 -42.66
CA LYS A 248 -23.54 -12.47 -43.88
C LYS A 248 -22.86 -11.11 -43.88
N VAL A 249 -22.42 -10.63 -42.71
CA VAL A 249 -21.73 -9.34 -42.54
C VAL A 249 -20.29 -9.40 -43.08
N MET A 250 -19.67 -10.58 -43.11
CA MET A 250 -18.32 -10.82 -43.66
C MET A 250 -18.41 -11.28 -45.11
N ALA A 251 -18.43 -10.34 -46.06
CA ALA A 251 -18.64 -10.63 -47.48
C ALA A 251 -17.37 -10.48 -48.36
N ASP A 252 -16.38 -9.72 -47.90
CA ASP A 252 -15.15 -9.46 -48.66
C ASP A 252 -14.01 -10.44 -48.30
N SER A 253 -13.16 -10.74 -49.28
CA SER A 253 -12.08 -11.74 -49.12
C SER A 253 -11.03 -11.33 -48.08
N GLN A 254 -10.84 -10.03 -47.84
CA GLN A 254 -9.85 -9.52 -46.90
C GLN A 254 -10.31 -9.70 -45.45
N THR A 255 -11.54 -9.28 -45.11
CA THR A 255 -12.08 -9.50 -43.75
C THR A 255 -12.18 -10.98 -43.40
N LEU A 256 -12.45 -11.85 -44.37
CA LEU A 256 -12.48 -13.30 -44.15
C LEU A 256 -11.09 -13.84 -43.75
N GLN A 257 -10.03 -13.35 -44.40
CA GLN A 257 -8.65 -13.72 -44.08
C GLN A 257 -8.20 -13.17 -42.73
N GLU A 258 -8.51 -11.90 -42.42
CA GLU A 258 -8.23 -11.30 -41.11
C GLU A 258 -8.95 -12.04 -39.98
N SER A 259 -10.22 -12.40 -40.20
CA SER A 259 -11.01 -13.20 -39.26
C SER A 259 -10.36 -14.57 -39.01
N GLN A 260 -9.85 -15.23 -40.05
CA GLN A 260 -9.17 -16.51 -39.90
C GLN A 260 -7.85 -16.36 -39.14
N ASN A 261 -7.06 -15.33 -39.43
CA ASN A 261 -5.80 -15.05 -38.73
C ASN A 261 -6.03 -14.80 -37.23
N LEU A 262 -7.02 -13.99 -36.88
CA LEU A 262 -7.37 -13.71 -35.48
C LEU A 262 -7.83 -14.99 -34.77
N SER A 263 -8.62 -15.83 -35.44
CA SER A 263 -9.05 -17.12 -34.88
C SER A 263 -7.87 -18.02 -34.55
N MET A 264 -6.87 -18.10 -35.44
CA MET A 264 -5.67 -18.90 -35.22
C MET A 264 -4.82 -18.30 -34.08
N PHE A 265 -4.64 -16.99 -34.08
CA PHE A 265 -3.88 -16.29 -33.04
C PHE A 265 -4.45 -16.55 -31.64
N LEU A 266 -5.77 -16.40 -31.46
CA LEU A 266 -6.44 -16.64 -30.17
C LEU A 266 -6.46 -18.12 -29.77
N ALA A 267 -6.48 -19.05 -30.74
CA ALA A 267 -6.52 -20.48 -30.47
C ALA A 267 -5.15 -21.07 -30.07
N THR A 268 -4.05 -20.54 -30.62
CA THR A 268 -2.70 -21.04 -30.35
C THR A 268 -2.19 -20.50 -29.00
N GLN A 269 -1.89 -21.41 -28.07
CA GLN A 269 -1.21 -21.05 -26.81
C GLN A 269 0.23 -20.66 -27.07
N ASN A 270 0.74 -19.74 -26.25
CA ASN A 270 2.12 -19.23 -26.30
C ASN A 270 2.55 -18.58 -27.62
N LYS A 271 1.58 -18.10 -28.41
CA LYS A 271 1.84 -17.66 -29.78
C LYS A 271 2.82 -16.48 -29.84
N ILE A 272 2.75 -15.53 -28.90
CA ILE A 272 3.64 -14.36 -28.90
C ILE A 272 5.06 -14.81 -28.53
N ARG A 273 5.20 -15.59 -27.44
CA ARG A 273 6.50 -16.14 -27.01
C ARG A 273 7.19 -16.91 -28.12
N ASP A 274 6.48 -17.85 -28.75
CA ASP A 274 7.07 -18.73 -29.76
C ASP A 274 7.45 -17.92 -31.00
N THR A 275 6.65 -16.92 -31.39
CA THR A 275 6.97 -16.03 -32.53
C THR A 275 8.18 -15.14 -32.25
N VAL A 276 8.34 -14.63 -31.02
CA VAL A 276 9.54 -13.89 -30.59
C VAL A 276 10.77 -14.79 -30.72
N LYS A 277 10.70 -16.00 -30.16
CA LYS A 277 11.81 -16.97 -30.18
C LYS A 277 12.22 -17.34 -31.60
N GLU A 278 11.27 -17.71 -32.45
CA GLU A 278 11.51 -18.04 -33.87
C GLU A 278 12.17 -16.88 -34.65
N ASN A 279 11.78 -15.64 -34.38
CA ASN A 279 12.36 -14.48 -35.05
C ASN A 279 13.75 -14.10 -34.53
N LEU A 280 14.01 -14.32 -33.24
CA LEU A 280 15.33 -14.12 -32.64
C LEU A 280 16.35 -15.16 -33.14
N GLU A 281 15.96 -16.44 -33.24
CA GLU A 281 16.83 -17.52 -33.72
C GLU A 281 17.32 -17.31 -35.16
N LYS A 282 16.61 -16.51 -35.97
CA LYS A 282 17.02 -16.11 -37.32
C LYS A 282 18.16 -15.08 -37.33
N ILE A 283 18.46 -14.44 -36.20
CA ILE A 283 19.44 -13.37 -36.08
C ILE A 283 20.75 -13.96 -35.55
N PRO A 284 21.85 -13.94 -36.32
CA PRO A 284 23.14 -14.42 -35.83
C PRO A 284 23.65 -13.58 -34.65
N GLY A 285 23.97 -14.24 -33.52
CA GLY A 285 24.55 -13.58 -32.35
C GLY A 285 23.54 -12.86 -31.45
N TYR A 286 22.24 -13.14 -31.57
CA TYR A 286 21.20 -12.56 -30.70
C TYR A 286 21.42 -12.93 -29.22
N GLU A 287 21.92 -14.14 -28.96
CA GLU A 287 22.19 -14.68 -27.63
C GLU A 287 23.22 -13.85 -26.87
N GLU A 288 24.15 -13.22 -27.58
CA GLU A 288 25.18 -12.37 -26.98
C GLU A 288 24.58 -11.07 -26.46
N LEU A 289 23.64 -10.46 -27.21
CA LEU A 289 22.94 -9.25 -26.77
C LEU A 289 21.99 -9.57 -25.61
N LEU A 290 21.24 -10.67 -25.69
CA LEU A 290 20.39 -11.09 -24.58
C LEU A 290 21.20 -11.41 -23.32
N ALA A 291 22.41 -11.97 -23.46
CA ALA A 291 23.31 -12.13 -22.33
C ALA A 291 23.69 -10.79 -21.69
N ASP A 292 23.87 -9.72 -22.47
CA ASP A 292 24.13 -8.38 -21.93
C ASP A 292 22.92 -7.85 -21.16
N VAL A 293 21.70 -8.03 -21.70
CA VAL A 293 20.44 -7.65 -21.04
C VAL A 293 20.26 -8.41 -19.72
N VAL A 294 20.49 -9.72 -19.69
CA VAL A 294 20.43 -10.51 -18.45
C VAL A 294 21.49 -10.07 -17.45
N ASN A 295 22.73 -9.85 -17.90
CA ASN A 295 23.82 -9.44 -17.03
C ASN A 295 23.60 -8.05 -16.39
N ILE A 296 23.03 -7.09 -17.13
CA ILE A 296 22.70 -5.78 -16.54
C ILE A 296 21.57 -5.91 -15.52
N CYS A 297 20.57 -6.75 -15.77
CA CYS A 297 19.51 -7.01 -14.79
C CYS A 297 20.08 -7.63 -13.50
N VAL A 298 20.98 -8.61 -13.63
CA VAL A 298 21.65 -9.23 -12.48
C VAL A 298 22.47 -8.19 -11.72
N HIS A 299 23.24 -7.37 -12.44
CA HIS A 299 24.04 -6.31 -11.84
C HIS A 299 23.17 -5.33 -11.06
N MET A 300 22.13 -4.78 -11.69
CA MET A 300 21.20 -3.82 -11.08
C MET A 300 20.49 -4.42 -9.86
N PHE A 301 20.10 -5.69 -9.90
CA PHE A 301 19.46 -6.35 -8.77
C PHE A 301 20.40 -6.44 -7.56
N GLU A 302 21.65 -6.86 -7.77
CA GLU A 302 22.61 -7.06 -6.68
C GLU A 302 23.20 -5.76 -6.13
N THR A 303 23.32 -4.71 -6.96
CA THR A 303 23.77 -3.39 -6.53
C THR A 303 22.63 -2.48 -6.07
N LYS A 304 21.40 -3.01 -6.00
CA LYS A 304 20.17 -2.28 -5.67
C LYS A 304 19.92 -1.05 -6.57
N MET A 305 20.30 -1.10 -7.84
CA MET A 305 20.01 -0.03 -8.81
C MET A 305 18.58 -0.18 -9.37
N TYR A 306 17.61 0.09 -8.51
CA TYR A 306 16.19 0.22 -8.78
C TYR A 306 15.58 1.03 -7.62
N LEU A 307 14.41 1.63 -7.82
CA LEU A 307 13.70 2.27 -6.70
C LEU A 307 12.41 1.55 -6.36
N THR A 308 11.56 1.25 -7.34
CA THR A 308 10.21 0.74 -7.06
C THR A 308 10.15 -0.79 -6.96
N PRO A 309 9.16 -1.38 -6.25
CA PRO A 309 8.97 -2.83 -6.21
C PRO A 309 8.76 -3.42 -7.62
N THR A 310 8.02 -2.73 -8.49
CA THR A 310 7.74 -3.21 -9.85
C THR A 310 9.01 -3.29 -10.70
N GLU A 311 9.93 -2.34 -10.56
CA GLU A 311 11.23 -2.40 -11.23
C GLU A 311 12.07 -3.57 -10.71
N LYS A 312 12.15 -3.75 -9.39
CA LYS A 312 12.82 -4.90 -8.77
C LYS A 312 12.32 -6.23 -9.34
N HIS A 313 11.00 -6.40 -9.40
CA HIS A 313 10.35 -7.61 -9.93
C HIS A 313 10.56 -7.78 -11.44
N MET A 314 10.57 -6.67 -12.19
CA MET A 314 10.86 -6.69 -13.63
C MET A 314 12.25 -7.26 -13.94
N LEU A 315 13.28 -6.87 -13.17
CA LEU A 315 14.64 -7.40 -13.36
C LEU A 315 14.64 -8.94 -13.29
N VAL A 316 13.95 -9.52 -12.31
CA VAL A 316 13.88 -10.98 -12.11
C VAL A 316 13.07 -11.67 -13.22
N LYS A 317 11.96 -11.06 -13.68
CA LYS A 317 11.18 -11.55 -14.83
C LYS A 317 12.03 -11.60 -16.10
N VAL A 318 12.81 -10.54 -16.37
CA VAL A 318 13.70 -10.45 -17.53
C VAL A 318 14.81 -11.50 -17.46
N MET A 319 15.37 -11.78 -16.28
CA MET A 319 16.35 -12.86 -16.11
C MET A 319 15.75 -14.22 -16.52
N GLY A 320 14.55 -14.56 -16.02
CA GLY A 320 13.91 -15.85 -16.31
C GLY A 320 13.55 -16.01 -17.78
N PHE A 321 12.84 -15.03 -18.34
CA PHE A 321 12.37 -15.11 -19.73
C PHE A 321 13.51 -14.91 -20.75
N GLY A 322 14.48 -14.04 -20.45
CA GLY A 322 15.67 -13.84 -21.27
C GLY A 322 16.50 -15.11 -21.42
N LEU A 323 16.74 -15.85 -20.32
CA LEU A 323 17.43 -17.14 -20.37
C LEU A 323 16.66 -18.20 -21.18
N PHE A 324 15.33 -18.22 -21.08
CA PHE A 324 14.49 -19.13 -21.88
C PHE A 324 14.51 -18.81 -23.39
N LEU A 325 14.56 -17.53 -23.75
CA LEU A 325 14.67 -17.10 -25.16
C LEU A 325 16.05 -17.44 -25.73
N MET A 326 17.10 -17.40 -24.93
CA MET A 326 18.47 -17.75 -25.35
C MET A 326 18.68 -19.26 -25.53
N ASP A 327 18.03 -20.10 -24.71
CA ASP A 327 18.24 -21.55 -24.74
C ASP A 327 17.48 -22.19 -25.91
N SER A 328 18.21 -22.53 -26.98
CA SER A 328 17.72 -23.00 -28.27
C SER A 328 18.65 -24.09 -28.84
N ASP A 329 18.31 -24.70 -29.98
CA ASP A 329 19.23 -25.66 -30.64
C ASP A 329 20.58 -25.04 -31.00
N LEU A 330 20.59 -23.73 -31.27
CA LEU A 330 21.78 -22.98 -31.67
C LEU A 330 22.63 -22.53 -30.48
N CYS A 331 21.99 -22.30 -29.32
CA CYS A 331 22.66 -21.75 -28.14
C CYS A 331 22.25 -22.49 -26.85
N ASN A 332 23.25 -22.86 -26.06
CA ASN A 332 23.07 -23.54 -24.78
C ASN A 332 23.55 -22.63 -23.65
N ILE A 333 22.65 -22.29 -22.73
CA ILE A 333 22.94 -21.38 -21.61
C ILE A 333 24.02 -21.91 -20.66
N ASN A 334 24.11 -23.23 -20.47
CA ASN A 334 25.15 -23.86 -19.63
C ASN A 334 26.55 -23.71 -20.27
N LYS A 335 26.63 -23.68 -21.60
CA LYS A 335 27.90 -23.39 -22.30
C LYS A 335 28.29 -21.92 -22.19
N LEU A 336 27.32 -21.01 -22.15
CA LEU A 336 27.59 -19.58 -21.93
C LEU A 336 28.10 -19.32 -20.52
N ASP A 337 27.59 -20.04 -19.52
CA ASP A 337 28.11 -20.04 -18.15
C ASP A 337 29.57 -20.56 -18.08
N GLN A 338 29.87 -21.67 -18.74
CA GLN A 338 31.26 -22.18 -18.85
C GLN A 338 32.22 -21.15 -19.50
N LYS A 339 31.72 -20.38 -20.47
CA LYS A 339 32.45 -19.27 -21.11
C LYS A 339 32.49 -17.99 -20.26
N LYS A 340 31.93 -18.01 -19.04
CA LYS A 340 31.78 -16.87 -18.13
C LYS A 340 31.03 -15.68 -18.75
N LYS A 341 30.18 -15.93 -19.74
CA LYS A 341 29.30 -14.91 -20.34
C LYS A 341 28.03 -14.70 -19.52
N LEU A 342 27.60 -15.74 -18.81
CA LEU A 342 26.56 -15.70 -17.79
C LEU A 342 27.16 -16.20 -16.48
N LYS A 343 26.50 -15.90 -15.37
CA LYS A 343 26.84 -16.41 -14.04
C LYS A 343 25.61 -17.04 -13.41
N LEU A 344 25.30 -18.29 -13.78
CA LEU A 344 24.05 -18.95 -13.40
C LEU A 344 23.92 -19.11 -11.87
N GLU A 345 25.02 -19.31 -11.16
CA GLU A 345 25.03 -19.38 -9.69
C GLU A 345 24.41 -18.14 -9.02
N ARG A 346 24.68 -16.94 -9.57
CA ARG A 346 24.14 -15.69 -9.03
C ARG A 346 22.63 -15.60 -9.28
N ILE A 347 22.19 -16.04 -10.46
CA ILE A 347 20.78 -16.05 -10.85
C ILE A 347 20.01 -17.08 -10.01
N ASP A 348 20.58 -18.26 -9.77
CA ASP A 348 19.99 -19.30 -8.92
C ASP A 348 19.73 -18.79 -7.49
N ARG A 349 20.68 -18.01 -6.93
CA ARG A 349 20.48 -17.36 -5.63
C ARG A 349 19.35 -16.34 -5.64
N ILE A 350 19.25 -15.53 -6.70
CA ILE A 350 18.18 -14.53 -6.85
C ILE A 350 16.82 -15.23 -6.94
N PHE A 351 16.68 -16.25 -7.79
CA PHE A 351 15.43 -17.01 -7.91
C PHE A 351 15.06 -17.76 -6.64
N LYS A 352 16.03 -18.19 -5.82
CA LYS A 352 15.70 -18.80 -4.52
C LYS A 352 15.18 -17.80 -3.49
N ASN A 353 15.79 -16.61 -3.45
CA ASN A 353 15.39 -15.56 -2.52
C ASN A 353 14.07 -14.90 -2.92
N LEU A 354 13.77 -14.85 -4.21
CA LEU A 354 12.55 -14.28 -4.78
C LEU A 354 11.98 -15.25 -5.82
N GLU A 355 11.25 -16.25 -5.34
CA GLU A 355 10.73 -17.35 -6.16
C GLU A 355 9.53 -16.94 -7.00
N VAL A 356 8.67 -16.07 -6.46
CA VAL A 356 7.42 -15.66 -7.08
C VAL A 356 7.37 -14.15 -7.19
N VAL A 357 6.91 -13.62 -8.33
CA VAL A 357 6.74 -12.18 -8.53
C VAL A 357 5.41 -11.89 -9.23
N PRO A 358 4.81 -10.70 -9.01
CA PRO A 358 3.68 -10.24 -9.79
C PRO A 358 4.01 -10.19 -11.28
N LEU A 359 3.23 -10.88 -12.10
CA LEU A 359 3.30 -10.74 -13.55
C LEU A 359 2.47 -9.54 -13.99
N PHE A 360 1.16 -9.56 -13.68
CA PHE A 360 0.21 -8.49 -13.94
C PHE A 360 -1.07 -8.70 -13.11
N GLY A 361 -1.49 -7.73 -12.31
CA GLY A 361 -2.65 -7.91 -11.42
C GLY A 361 -2.42 -9.00 -10.37
N ASP A 362 -3.46 -9.82 -10.14
CA ASP A 362 -3.38 -11.02 -9.30
C ASP A 362 -2.69 -12.22 -9.97
N MET A 363 -2.31 -12.10 -11.24
CA MET A 363 -1.56 -13.14 -11.94
C MET A 363 -0.09 -13.12 -11.52
N GLN A 364 0.34 -14.21 -10.88
CA GLN A 364 1.71 -14.40 -10.41
C GLN A 364 2.54 -15.24 -11.38
N ILE A 365 3.85 -15.10 -11.31
CA ILE A 365 4.77 -15.96 -12.04
C ILE A 365 5.94 -16.38 -11.17
N ALA A 366 6.35 -17.65 -11.31
CA ALA A 366 7.62 -18.12 -10.79
C ALA A 366 8.66 -18.11 -11.93
N PRO A 367 9.61 -17.14 -11.98
CA PRO A 367 10.54 -16.99 -13.11
C PRO A 367 11.38 -18.24 -13.38
N PHE A 368 11.68 -19.03 -12.36
CA PHE A 368 12.39 -20.30 -12.50
C PHE A 368 11.61 -21.35 -13.32
N ASN A 369 10.28 -21.23 -13.46
CA ASN A 369 9.51 -22.12 -14.33
C ASN A 369 9.87 -21.97 -15.80
N TYR A 370 10.34 -20.79 -16.24
CA TYR A 370 10.89 -20.63 -17.59
C TYR A 370 12.14 -21.48 -17.79
N ILE A 371 13.00 -21.56 -16.77
CA ILE A 371 14.22 -22.37 -16.80
C ILE A 371 13.88 -23.87 -16.82
N LYS A 372 12.93 -24.32 -15.99
CA LYS A 372 12.46 -25.73 -16.01
C LYS A 372 11.92 -26.17 -17.37
N ARG A 373 11.38 -25.23 -18.15
CA ARG A 373 10.84 -25.45 -19.50
C ARG A 373 11.88 -25.21 -20.61
N SER A 374 13.13 -24.88 -20.26
CA SER A 374 14.19 -24.67 -21.24
C SER A 374 14.65 -26.01 -21.83
N LYS A 375 15.21 -25.98 -23.05
CA LYS A 375 15.55 -27.18 -23.81
C LYS A 375 16.69 -27.98 -23.19
N HIS A 376 17.67 -27.28 -22.59
CA HIS A 376 18.86 -27.85 -21.97
C HIS A 376 18.84 -27.74 -20.44
N PHE A 377 17.66 -27.80 -19.83
CA PHE A 377 17.52 -27.73 -18.38
C PHE A 377 18.31 -28.86 -17.69
N ASP A 378 19.17 -28.49 -16.75
CA ASP A 378 19.96 -29.39 -15.93
C ASP A 378 19.81 -28.98 -14.45
N PRO A 379 19.09 -29.76 -13.61
CA PRO A 379 18.88 -29.45 -12.20
C PRO A 379 20.19 -29.26 -11.41
N SER A 380 21.28 -29.91 -11.82
CA SER A 380 22.57 -29.81 -11.12
C SER A 380 23.20 -28.41 -11.21
N LYS A 381 22.77 -27.59 -12.18
CA LYS A 381 23.18 -26.19 -12.36
C LYS A 381 22.36 -25.21 -11.52
N TRP A 382 21.28 -25.67 -10.90
CA TRP A 382 20.34 -24.87 -10.12
C TRP A 382 20.06 -25.51 -8.76
N PRO A 383 21.09 -25.77 -7.92
CA PRO A 383 20.93 -26.51 -6.69
C PRO A 383 20.02 -25.82 -5.67
N LEU A 384 19.98 -24.48 -5.64
CA LEU A 384 19.14 -23.73 -4.69
C LEU A 384 17.68 -23.75 -5.15
N SER A 385 17.41 -23.37 -6.39
CA SER A 385 16.04 -23.29 -6.93
C SER A 385 15.40 -24.67 -7.17
N SER A 386 16.21 -25.72 -7.28
CA SER A 386 15.73 -27.12 -7.35
C SER A 386 15.52 -27.76 -5.97
N SER A 387 15.87 -27.07 -4.88
CA SER A 387 15.67 -27.58 -3.52
C SER A 387 14.22 -27.42 -3.05
N ASN A 388 13.77 -28.33 -2.17
CA ASN A 388 12.44 -28.27 -1.54
C ASN A 388 12.37 -27.30 -0.34
N ASN A 389 13.46 -26.58 -0.04
CA ASN A 389 13.46 -25.61 1.06
C ASN A 389 12.45 -24.51 0.74
N ILE A 390 11.76 -23.98 1.74
CA ILE A 390 10.83 -22.86 1.52
C ILE A 390 11.65 -21.59 1.28
N SER A 391 11.19 -20.74 0.35
CA SER A 391 11.82 -19.44 0.10
C SER A 391 11.74 -18.54 1.34
N PRO A 392 12.77 -17.70 1.61
CA PRO A 392 12.65 -16.62 2.58
C PRO A 392 11.45 -15.70 2.33
N GLN A 393 11.02 -15.58 1.07
CA GLN A 393 9.84 -14.82 0.66
C GLN A 393 8.53 -15.23 1.36
N ALA A 394 8.44 -16.48 1.81
CA ALA A 394 7.22 -17.01 2.41
C ALA A 394 7.02 -16.57 3.88
N ASP A 395 8.01 -15.94 4.51
CA ASP A 395 7.99 -15.62 5.93
C ASP A 395 8.26 -14.13 6.21
N LEU A 396 7.20 -13.40 6.53
CA LEU A 396 7.24 -12.00 6.93
C LEU A 396 7.95 -11.78 8.27
N MET A 397 7.89 -12.76 9.18
CA MET A 397 8.31 -12.59 10.57
C MET A 397 9.82 -12.37 10.69
N VAL A 398 10.60 -12.92 9.76
CA VAL A 398 12.06 -12.74 9.70
C VAL A 398 12.42 -11.28 9.44
N HIS A 399 11.59 -10.56 8.69
CA HIS A 399 11.85 -9.17 8.30
C HIS A 399 11.33 -8.15 9.32
N LEU A 400 10.28 -8.50 10.07
CA LEU A 400 9.56 -7.57 10.95
C LEU A 400 10.44 -6.85 12.00
N PRO A 401 11.40 -7.50 12.69
CA PRO A 401 12.26 -6.80 13.66
C PRO A 401 13.09 -5.69 13.03
N GLN A 402 13.66 -5.95 11.85
CA GLN A 402 14.48 -4.98 11.12
C GLN A 402 13.61 -3.81 10.62
N ILE A 403 12.42 -4.10 10.09
CA ILE A 403 11.48 -3.07 9.64
C ILE A 403 11.11 -2.13 10.79
N ARG A 404 10.81 -2.67 11.98
CA ARG A 404 10.49 -1.86 13.17
C ARG A 404 11.66 -0.97 13.59
N GLU A 405 12.88 -1.51 13.61
CA GLU A 405 14.08 -0.75 13.97
C GLU A 405 14.33 0.39 12.98
N ASP A 406 14.28 0.10 11.68
CA ASP A 406 14.49 1.08 10.62
C ASP A 406 13.41 2.16 10.62
N HIS A 407 12.15 1.79 10.86
CA HIS A 407 11.04 2.71 11.00
C HIS A 407 11.24 3.69 12.15
N VAL A 408 11.60 3.20 13.35
CA VAL A 408 11.85 4.06 14.52
C VAL A 408 13.03 4.99 14.26
N LYS A 409 14.12 4.47 13.70
CA LYS A 409 15.33 5.25 13.42
C LYS A 409 15.06 6.36 12.40
N TYR A 410 14.41 6.02 11.27
CA TYR A 410 14.14 6.97 10.20
C TYR A 410 13.14 8.04 10.62
N ILE A 411 12.03 7.66 11.26
CA ILE A 411 11.02 8.64 11.70
C ILE A 411 11.59 9.60 12.73
N SER A 412 12.43 9.12 13.66
CA SER A 412 13.08 9.98 14.65
C SER A 412 13.98 11.03 13.99
N GLU A 413 14.73 10.62 12.96
CA GLU A 413 15.57 11.52 12.15
C GLU A 413 14.69 12.52 11.37
N LEU A 414 13.67 12.03 10.66
CA LEU A 414 12.74 12.84 9.87
C LEU A 414 12.01 13.88 10.73
N ALA A 415 11.53 13.50 11.91
CA ALA A 415 10.83 14.39 12.82
C ALA A 415 11.74 15.53 13.32
N ARG A 416 13.03 15.25 13.56
CA ARG A 416 14.01 16.28 13.90
C ARG A 416 14.14 17.32 12.78
N TYR A 417 14.28 16.86 11.53
CA TYR A 417 14.35 17.76 10.37
C TYR A 417 13.06 18.55 10.17
N SER A 418 11.89 17.92 10.32
CA SER A 418 10.60 18.59 10.23
C SER A 418 10.47 19.72 11.26
N ASN A 419 10.86 19.46 12.52
CA ASN A 419 10.83 20.46 13.57
C ASN A 419 11.81 21.62 13.32
N GLU A 420 13.04 21.32 12.88
CA GLU A 420 14.03 22.36 12.55
C GLU A 420 13.51 23.29 11.45
N VAL A 421 12.99 22.72 10.37
CA VAL A 421 12.47 23.48 9.22
C VAL A 421 11.23 24.29 9.57
N THR A 422 10.39 23.79 10.47
CA THR A 422 9.18 24.49 10.92
C THR A 422 9.50 25.66 11.85
N THR A 423 10.57 25.54 12.65
CA THR A 423 10.92 26.55 13.68
C THR A 423 11.97 27.55 13.24
N THR A 424 12.67 27.29 12.14
CA THR A 424 13.82 28.08 11.69
C THR A 424 13.68 28.46 10.22
N TYR A 425 13.45 29.73 9.95
CA TYR A 425 13.51 30.29 8.60
C TYR A 425 14.99 30.49 8.21
N LYS A 426 15.43 29.81 7.14
CA LYS A 426 16.72 30.04 6.49
C LYS A 426 16.48 30.40 5.03
N GLU A 427 16.81 31.63 4.64
CA GLU A 427 16.56 32.15 3.28
C GLU A 427 17.31 31.34 2.19
N THR A 428 18.50 30.83 2.51
CA THR A 428 19.24 29.87 1.66
C THR A 428 19.98 28.84 2.51
N ARG A 429 19.67 27.55 2.32
CA ARG A 429 20.42 26.42 2.90
C ARG A 429 21.76 26.23 2.20
N THR A 430 22.75 25.78 2.96
CA THR A 430 24.07 25.40 2.44
C THR A 430 23.99 24.16 1.55
N ASP A 431 24.99 23.97 0.69
CA ASP A 431 25.08 22.77 -0.18
C ASP A 431 25.07 21.47 0.64
N ALA A 432 25.70 21.47 1.82
CA ALA A 432 25.74 20.31 2.71
C ALA A 432 24.37 19.95 3.28
N GLU A 433 23.61 20.95 3.78
CA GLU A 433 22.25 20.74 4.29
C GLU A 433 21.28 20.27 3.18
N ASN A 434 21.40 20.83 1.97
CA ASN A 434 20.60 20.41 0.82
C ASN A 434 20.91 18.95 0.44
N LYS A 435 22.18 18.57 0.46
CA LYS A 435 22.61 17.19 0.21
C LYS A 435 22.06 16.23 1.25
N GLU A 436 22.20 16.53 2.53
CA GLU A 436 21.70 15.68 3.62
C GLU A 436 20.17 15.51 3.54
N THR A 437 19.44 16.58 3.25
CA THR A 437 17.99 16.54 3.04
C THR A 437 17.62 15.69 1.82
N SER A 438 18.37 15.80 0.72
CA SER A 438 18.17 14.99 -0.49
C SER A 438 18.48 13.51 -0.25
N GLU A 439 19.49 13.19 0.56
CA GLU A 439 19.83 11.83 0.95
C GLU A 439 18.78 11.24 1.91
N LEU A 440 18.22 12.06 2.81
CA LEU A 440 17.09 11.66 3.66
C LEU A 440 15.86 11.30 2.81
N ALA A 441 15.54 12.10 1.79
CA ALA A 441 14.44 11.83 0.87
C ALA A 441 14.63 10.48 0.13
N LEU A 442 15.83 10.23 -0.41
CA LEU A 442 16.15 8.98 -1.10
C LEU A 442 16.04 7.77 -0.16
N ARG A 443 16.62 7.86 1.05
CA ARG A 443 16.55 6.80 2.06
C ARG A 443 15.10 6.45 2.42
N GLY A 444 14.23 7.45 2.56
CA GLY A 444 12.81 7.23 2.84
C GLY A 444 12.09 6.48 1.73
N LEU A 445 12.32 6.87 0.47
CA LEU A 445 11.75 6.18 -0.70
C LEU A 445 12.24 4.73 -0.80
N GLN A 446 13.53 4.49 -0.50
CA GLN A 446 14.11 3.15 -0.49
C GLN A 446 13.51 2.28 0.62
N LEU A 447 13.36 2.79 1.84
CA LEU A 447 12.73 2.07 2.95
C LEU A 447 11.27 1.70 2.63
N LEU A 448 10.49 2.66 2.14
CA LEU A 448 9.11 2.42 1.72
C LEU A 448 9.03 1.33 0.65
N SER A 449 9.88 1.41 -0.38
CA SER A 449 9.95 0.39 -1.42
C SER A 449 10.33 -0.99 -0.89
N GLU A 450 11.29 -1.07 0.04
CA GLU A 450 11.70 -2.33 0.66
C GLU A 450 10.54 -2.96 1.45
N TRP A 451 9.81 -2.17 2.25
CA TRP A 451 8.67 -2.65 3.03
C TRP A 451 7.49 -3.07 2.14
N THR A 452 7.16 -2.27 1.12
CA THR A 452 6.13 -2.60 0.13
C THR A 452 6.49 -3.86 -0.66
N SER A 453 7.78 -4.02 -1.00
CA SER A 453 8.28 -5.25 -1.63
C SER A 453 8.01 -6.47 -0.75
N VAL A 454 8.29 -6.40 0.56
CA VAL A 454 8.05 -7.52 1.48
C VAL A 454 6.56 -7.93 1.52
N VAL A 455 5.64 -6.96 1.58
CA VAL A 455 4.19 -7.22 1.58
C VAL A 455 3.74 -7.84 0.27
N THR A 456 4.11 -7.23 -0.86
CA THR A 456 3.71 -7.70 -2.20
C THR A 456 4.31 -9.06 -2.53
N GLU A 457 5.55 -9.32 -2.12
CA GLU A 457 6.24 -10.58 -2.32
C GLU A 457 5.63 -11.71 -1.50
N LEU A 458 5.28 -11.48 -0.23
CA LEU A 458 4.56 -12.47 0.59
C LEU A 458 3.21 -12.81 -0.04
N TYR A 459 2.42 -11.79 -0.41
CA TYR A 459 1.13 -11.98 -1.05
C TYR A 459 1.25 -12.80 -2.36
N SER A 460 2.21 -12.45 -3.20
CA SER A 460 2.49 -13.16 -4.46
C SER A 460 2.82 -14.63 -4.22
N TRP A 461 3.67 -14.92 -3.22
CA TRP A 461 4.04 -16.30 -2.90
C TRP A 461 2.84 -17.11 -2.41
N LYS A 462 1.99 -16.53 -1.54
CA LYS A 462 0.78 -17.18 -1.00
C LYS A 462 -0.27 -17.44 -2.08
N LEU A 463 -0.43 -16.55 -3.06
CA LEU A 463 -1.32 -16.78 -4.20
C LEU A 463 -0.93 -18.03 -5.01
N LEU A 464 0.36 -18.21 -5.30
CA LEU A 464 0.84 -19.37 -6.07
C LEU A 464 0.91 -20.67 -5.23
N HIS A 465 0.84 -20.58 -3.91
CA HIS A 465 0.91 -21.70 -2.97
C HIS A 465 -0.33 -21.72 -2.05
N PRO A 466 -1.52 -22.02 -2.57
CA PRO A 466 -2.73 -22.12 -1.76
C PRO A 466 -2.59 -23.22 -0.72
N THR A 467 -3.09 -22.97 0.49
CA THR A 467 -3.09 -23.98 1.55
C THR A 467 -4.07 -25.12 1.25
N ASP A 468 -4.04 -26.14 2.09
CA ASP A 468 -5.01 -27.23 2.09
C ASP A 468 -5.38 -27.63 3.52
N HIS A 469 -6.38 -28.51 3.62
CA HIS A 469 -6.87 -29.05 4.89
C HIS A 469 -5.84 -29.89 5.67
N HIS A 470 -4.73 -30.31 5.03
CA HIS A 470 -3.64 -31.02 5.71
C HIS A 470 -2.69 -30.04 6.41
N GLN A 471 -2.41 -28.91 5.76
CA GLN A 471 -1.55 -27.85 6.28
C GLN A 471 -2.29 -26.96 7.30
N ASN A 472 -3.53 -26.59 7.00
CA ASN A 472 -4.40 -25.80 7.87
C ASN A 472 -5.69 -26.57 8.18
N LYS A 473 -5.85 -27.01 9.43
CA LYS A 473 -7.04 -27.77 9.88
C LYS A 473 -8.34 -26.97 9.82
N GLU A 474 -8.27 -25.63 9.80
CA GLU A 474 -9.43 -24.76 9.66
C GLU A 474 -9.88 -24.60 8.20
N CYS A 475 -9.06 -25.03 7.23
CA CYS A 475 -9.38 -24.98 5.81
C CYS A 475 -10.33 -26.13 5.43
N PRO A 476 -11.55 -25.84 4.94
CA PRO A 476 -12.45 -26.86 4.41
C PRO A 476 -11.87 -27.58 3.19
N GLN A 477 -12.23 -28.86 2.99
CA GLN A 477 -11.84 -29.62 1.79
C GLN A 477 -12.45 -29.06 0.50
N GLU A 478 -13.68 -28.53 0.60
CA GLU A 478 -14.45 -27.96 -0.51
C GLU A 478 -14.07 -26.48 -0.81
N ALA A 479 -13.12 -25.89 -0.06
CA ALA A 479 -12.76 -24.50 -0.21
C ALA A 479 -12.15 -24.21 -1.59
N GLU A 480 -12.66 -23.17 -2.25
CA GLU A 480 -12.19 -22.81 -3.59
C GLU A 480 -10.75 -22.29 -3.56
N GLU A 481 -10.06 -22.39 -4.70
CA GLU A 481 -8.62 -22.12 -4.77
C GLU A 481 -8.24 -20.72 -4.29
N TYR A 482 -9.01 -19.69 -4.64
CA TYR A 482 -8.75 -18.32 -4.19
C TYR A 482 -8.97 -18.13 -2.68
N GLU A 483 -9.95 -18.81 -2.09
CA GLU A 483 -10.19 -18.78 -0.64
C GLU A 483 -9.03 -19.46 0.11
N ARG A 484 -8.51 -20.56 -0.44
CA ARG A 484 -7.32 -21.26 0.08
C ARG A 484 -6.03 -20.49 -0.12
N ALA A 485 -5.97 -19.64 -1.15
CA ALA A 485 -4.82 -18.76 -1.42
C ALA A 485 -4.80 -17.52 -0.51
N THR A 486 -5.97 -17.06 -0.07
CA THR A 486 -6.14 -15.84 0.74
C THR A 486 -6.56 -16.17 2.18
N ARG A 487 -7.87 -16.22 2.46
CA ARG A 487 -8.48 -16.33 3.79
C ARG A 487 -7.80 -17.34 4.72
N TYR A 488 -7.52 -18.54 4.22
CA TYR A 488 -6.96 -19.65 5.00
C TYR A 488 -5.44 -19.74 4.99
N ASN A 489 -4.76 -18.92 4.16
CA ASN A 489 -3.31 -19.03 3.95
C ASN A 489 -2.47 -18.14 4.88
N TYR A 490 -3.13 -17.40 5.77
CA TYR A 490 -2.48 -16.51 6.73
C TYR A 490 -2.83 -16.90 8.16
N THR A 491 -1.81 -17.08 9.00
CA THR A 491 -2.00 -17.20 10.45
C THR A 491 -2.45 -15.86 11.05
N ASP A 492 -2.88 -15.89 12.31
CA ASP A 492 -3.28 -14.68 13.01
C ASP A 492 -2.08 -13.73 13.22
N GLU A 493 -0.90 -14.28 13.52
CA GLU A 493 0.34 -13.50 13.63
C GLU A 493 0.74 -12.87 12.29
N GLU A 494 0.65 -13.62 11.18
CA GLU A 494 0.93 -13.09 9.84
C GLU A 494 0.01 -11.93 9.47
N LYS A 495 -1.29 -12.02 9.80
CA LYS A 495 -2.25 -10.92 9.57
C LYS A 495 -1.86 -9.68 10.37
N PHE A 496 -1.52 -9.83 11.65
CA PHE A 496 -1.08 -8.72 12.48
C PHE A 496 0.21 -8.06 11.98
N ALA A 497 1.20 -8.86 11.58
CA ALA A 497 2.43 -8.33 11.02
C ALA A 497 2.18 -7.59 9.69
N LEU A 498 1.30 -8.12 8.82
CA LEU A 498 0.91 -7.44 7.58
C LEU A 498 0.26 -6.09 7.87
N ILE A 499 -0.69 -6.05 8.80
CA ILE A 499 -1.35 -4.80 9.24
C ILE A 499 -0.32 -3.79 9.73
N GLU A 500 0.63 -4.22 10.55
CA GLU A 500 1.66 -3.34 11.11
C GLU A 500 2.57 -2.77 10.01
N VAL A 501 3.01 -3.60 9.06
CA VAL A 501 3.86 -3.13 7.95
C VAL A 501 3.08 -2.19 7.03
N ILE A 502 1.81 -2.48 6.72
CA ILE A 502 0.94 -1.58 5.94
C ILE A 502 0.78 -0.23 6.64
N ALA A 503 0.58 -0.24 7.97
CA ALA A 503 0.48 0.98 8.76
C ALA A 503 1.80 1.78 8.78
N MET A 504 2.95 1.12 8.89
CA MET A 504 4.26 1.77 8.82
C MET A 504 4.52 2.40 7.43
N ILE A 505 4.15 1.71 6.35
CA ILE A 505 4.24 2.23 4.97
C ILE A 505 3.37 3.48 4.83
N LYS A 506 2.07 3.36 5.10
CA LYS A 506 1.09 4.46 4.91
C LYS A 506 1.35 5.63 5.86
N GLY A 507 1.74 5.35 7.11
CA GLY A 507 2.11 6.38 8.09
C GLY A 507 3.35 7.16 7.67
N LEU A 508 4.40 6.48 7.22
CA LEU A 508 5.61 7.14 6.72
C LEU A 508 5.35 7.89 5.41
N GLN A 509 4.51 7.37 4.51
CA GLN A 509 4.08 8.05 3.30
C GLN A 509 3.47 9.43 3.62
N VAL A 510 2.59 9.52 4.62
CA VAL A 510 2.01 10.78 5.09
C VAL A 510 3.08 11.77 5.53
N LEU A 511 4.04 11.32 6.35
CA LEU A 511 5.11 12.17 6.86
C LEU A 511 6.02 12.68 5.73
N MET A 512 6.37 11.81 4.77
CA MET A 512 7.17 12.18 3.61
C MET A 512 6.45 13.14 2.67
N ALA A 513 5.15 12.94 2.44
CA ALA A 513 4.33 13.84 1.64
C ALA A 513 4.21 15.23 2.28
N ARG A 514 4.08 15.32 3.61
CA ARG A 514 4.08 16.62 4.32
C ARG A 514 5.39 17.38 4.16
N MET A 515 6.51 16.68 3.96
CA MET A 515 7.82 17.28 3.71
C MET A 515 8.14 17.46 2.22
N GLU A 516 7.21 17.16 1.31
CA GLU A 516 7.46 17.20 -0.15
C GLU A 516 8.02 18.54 -0.61
N THR A 517 7.48 19.67 -0.15
CA THR A 517 7.94 21.01 -0.56
C THR A 517 9.40 21.25 -0.18
N VAL A 518 9.77 20.81 1.03
CA VAL A 518 11.12 20.90 1.58
C VAL A 518 12.08 20.00 0.82
N PHE A 519 11.68 18.75 0.57
CA PHE A 519 12.45 17.80 -0.21
C PHE A 519 12.67 18.29 -1.63
N ALA A 520 11.61 18.76 -2.31
CA ALA A 520 11.69 19.19 -3.69
C ALA A 520 12.62 20.40 -3.89
N ASP A 521 12.65 21.35 -2.96
CA ASP A 521 13.62 22.47 -2.99
C ASP A 521 15.06 21.97 -2.79
N ALA A 522 15.31 21.17 -1.74
CA ALA A 522 16.63 20.67 -1.42
C ALA A 522 17.20 19.75 -2.52
N ILE A 523 16.37 18.85 -3.06
CA ILE A 523 16.71 17.93 -4.15
C ILE A 523 17.15 18.71 -5.39
N ARG A 524 16.37 19.70 -5.84
CA ARG A 524 16.69 20.47 -7.05
C ARG A 524 18.00 21.24 -6.89
N ARG A 525 18.22 21.86 -5.73
CA ARG A 525 19.48 22.56 -5.41
C ARG A 525 20.66 21.62 -5.36
N ASN A 526 20.52 20.49 -4.67
CA ASN A 526 21.58 19.48 -4.55
C ASN A 526 21.96 18.89 -5.90
N ILE A 527 20.98 18.42 -6.69
CA ILE A 527 21.21 17.85 -8.02
C ILE A 527 21.86 18.89 -8.94
N TYR A 528 21.41 20.14 -8.92
CA TYR A 528 22.03 21.20 -9.71
C TYR A 528 23.48 21.42 -9.29
N ALA A 529 23.76 21.54 -7.99
CA ALA A 529 25.10 21.74 -7.46
C ALA A 529 26.03 20.58 -7.84
N GLU A 530 25.63 19.32 -7.62
CA GLU A 530 26.42 18.14 -7.97
C GLU A 530 26.67 18.04 -9.48
N LEU A 531 25.65 18.30 -10.32
CA LEU A 531 25.80 18.32 -11.77
C LEU A 531 26.77 19.40 -12.22
N GLN A 532 26.60 20.63 -11.75
CA GLN A 532 27.42 21.76 -12.19
C GLN A 532 28.87 21.65 -11.69
N ASP A 533 29.08 21.23 -10.44
CA ASP A 533 30.43 21.00 -9.92
C ASP A 533 31.13 19.88 -10.68
N PHE A 534 30.40 18.83 -11.06
CA PHE A 534 30.95 17.76 -11.87
C PHE A 534 31.36 18.25 -13.27
N VAL A 535 30.45 18.89 -14.02
CA VAL A 535 30.74 19.30 -15.41
C VAL A 535 31.68 20.50 -15.50
N GLN A 536 31.64 21.44 -14.56
CA GLN A 536 32.46 22.65 -14.59
C GLN A 536 33.81 22.49 -13.91
N LEU A 537 33.92 21.68 -12.85
CA LEU A 537 35.15 21.54 -12.06
C LEU A 537 35.81 20.17 -12.26
N VAL A 538 35.08 19.07 -12.00
CA VAL A 538 35.65 17.71 -11.99
C VAL A 538 36.12 17.29 -13.39
N LEU A 539 35.35 17.58 -14.43
CA LEU A 539 35.69 17.22 -15.81
C LEU A 539 36.85 18.05 -16.41
N ARG A 540 37.33 19.11 -15.74
CA ARG A 540 38.46 19.94 -16.22
C ARG A 540 39.74 19.13 -16.39
N GLU A 541 40.10 18.34 -15.38
CA GLU A 541 41.33 17.56 -15.38
C GLU A 541 41.33 16.40 -16.40
N PRO A 542 40.25 15.60 -16.51
CA PRO A 542 40.06 14.65 -17.60
C PRO A 542 40.18 15.30 -18.99
N LEU A 543 39.54 16.46 -19.18
CA LEU A 543 39.59 17.20 -20.43
C LEU A 543 41.02 17.69 -20.75
N ARG A 544 41.71 18.27 -19.76
CA ARG A 544 43.09 18.74 -19.89
C ARG A 544 44.02 17.61 -20.34
N LYS A 545 43.88 16.43 -19.73
CA LYS A 545 44.69 15.26 -20.10
C LYS A 545 44.32 14.71 -21.48
N ALA A 546 43.04 14.70 -21.83
CA ALA A 546 42.61 14.32 -23.17
C ALA A 546 43.22 15.24 -24.24
N ILE A 547 43.22 16.56 -24.02
CA ILE A 547 43.83 17.54 -24.92
C ILE A 547 45.36 17.37 -24.97
N LYS A 548 46.02 17.31 -23.81
CA LYS A 548 47.47 17.15 -23.72
C LYS A 548 47.97 15.88 -24.42
N ASN A 549 47.24 14.78 -24.27
CA ASN A 549 47.60 13.47 -24.81
C ASN A 549 46.98 13.21 -26.20
N LYS A 550 46.36 14.21 -26.83
CA LYS A 550 45.72 14.13 -28.16
C LYS A 550 44.70 12.98 -28.27
N LYS A 551 43.86 12.83 -27.25
CA LYS A 551 42.75 11.86 -27.20
C LYS A 551 41.46 12.54 -27.68
N ASP A 552 41.33 12.73 -28.99
CA ASP A 552 40.26 13.55 -29.59
C ASP A 552 38.84 13.02 -29.32
N LEU A 553 38.64 11.70 -29.31
CA LEU A 553 37.33 11.11 -29.02
C LEU A 553 36.90 11.38 -27.57
N ILE A 554 37.78 11.14 -26.59
CA ILE A 554 37.51 11.42 -25.17
C ILE A 554 37.26 12.92 -24.97
N ARG A 555 38.08 13.77 -25.60
CA ARG A 555 37.88 15.22 -25.61
C ARG A 555 36.49 15.58 -26.14
N SER A 556 36.08 15.03 -27.28
CA SER A 556 34.79 15.34 -27.90
C SER A 556 33.62 14.97 -27.01
N ILE A 557 33.66 13.81 -26.33
CA ILE A 557 32.61 13.38 -25.40
C ILE A 557 32.54 14.30 -24.19
N ILE A 558 33.68 14.61 -23.55
CA ILE A 558 33.71 15.48 -22.37
C ILE A 558 33.25 16.89 -22.71
N VAL A 559 33.65 17.43 -23.87
CA VAL A 559 33.16 18.74 -24.35
C VAL A 559 31.65 18.69 -24.58
N SER A 560 31.14 17.64 -25.24
CA SER A 560 29.70 17.48 -25.49
C SER A 560 28.89 17.43 -24.19
N VAL A 561 29.38 16.71 -23.16
CA VAL A 561 28.78 16.69 -21.81
C VAL A 561 28.72 18.11 -21.21
N ARG A 562 29.81 18.88 -21.33
CA ARG A 562 29.88 20.24 -20.80
C ARG A 562 28.97 21.20 -21.58
N GLU A 563 28.92 21.10 -22.91
CA GLU A 563 28.04 21.95 -23.72
C GLU A 563 26.55 21.64 -23.51
N THR A 564 26.20 20.38 -23.18
CA THR A 564 24.81 19.97 -22.92
C THR A 564 24.24 20.56 -21.61
N CYS A 565 25.06 20.64 -20.56
CA CYS A 565 24.57 20.90 -19.20
C CYS A 565 25.28 22.02 -18.42
N ALA A 566 26.46 22.49 -18.85
CA ALA A 566 27.20 23.49 -18.07
C ALA A 566 26.52 24.87 -18.17
N ASP A 567 26.03 25.35 -17.03
CA ASP A 567 25.46 26.69 -16.88
C ASP A 567 26.52 27.63 -16.29
N TRP A 568 27.25 28.30 -17.17
CA TRP A 568 28.33 29.20 -16.77
C TRP A 568 27.77 30.49 -16.15
N GLN A 569 28.34 30.94 -15.03
CA GLN A 569 27.92 32.17 -14.33
C GLN A 569 27.85 33.42 -15.23
N ARG A 570 28.70 33.50 -16.28
CA ARG A 570 28.74 34.60 -17.25
C ARG A 570 28.05 34.28 -18.58
N GLY A 571 27.31 33.17 -18.65
CA GLY A 571 26.66 32.65 -19.86
C GLY A 571 27.59 32.04 -20.90
N VAL A 572 28.91 32.13 -20.72
CA VAL A 572 29.91 31.61 -21.65
C VAL A 572 31.02 30.87 -20.92
N GLU A 573 31.56 29.83 -21.57
CA GLU A 573 32.68 29.07 -21.02
C GLU A 573 33.94 29.94 -20.85
N PRO A 574 34.65 29.85 -19.70
CA PRO A 574 35.89 30.58 -19.46
C PRO A 574 37.01 30.25 -20.46
N GLN A 575 37.15 31.05 -21.53
CA GLN A 575 38.19 30.88 -22.55
C GLN A 575 39.64 31.01 -22.01
N ALA A 576 39.79 31.57 -20.81
CA ALA A 576 41.06 31.69 -20.11
C ALA A 576 41.50 30.39 -19.40
N ASP A 577 40.64 29.37 -19.30
CA ASP A 577 40.94 28.13 -18.59
C ASP A 577 42.18 27.42 -19.20
N PRO A 578 43.26 27.22 -18.43
CA PRO A 578 44.44 26.46 -18.88
C PRO A 578 44.11 25.04 -19.35
N ALA A 579 43.08 24.41 -18.79
CA ALA A 579 42.65 23.05 -19.11
C ALA A 579 42.23 22.92 -20.58
N LEU A 580 41.56 23.93 -21.14
CA LEU A 580 41.16 24.00 -22.55
C LEU A 580 42.35 24.03 -23.52
N LYS A 581 43.54 24.39 -23.01
CA LYS A 581 44.80 24.41 -23.76
C LYS A 581 45.72 23.23 -23.39
N GLY A 582 45.24 22.29 -22.58
CA GLY A 582 46.02 21.15 -22.08
C GLY A 582 47.09 21.52 -21.03
N LYS A 583 47.09 22.75 -20.52
CA LYS A 583 48.06 23.27 -19.55
C LYS A 583 47.53 23.09 -18.13
N LYS A 584 48.45 22.89 -17.16
CA LYS A 584 48.10 22.85 -15.73
C LYS A 584 47.66 24.23 -15.26
N ASP A 585 46.92 24.25 -14.15
CA ASP A 585 46.58 25.47 -13.44
C ASP A 585 47.87 26.18 -12.95
N PRO A 586 47.87 27.52 -12.89
CA PRO A 586 49.00 28.29 -12.34
C PRO A 586 49.18 27.99 -10.85
N ASP A 587 50.33 28.37 -10.28
CA ASP A 587 50.66 28.05 -8.87
C ASP A 587 49.63 28.59 -7.86
N ASN A 588 48.92 29.67 -8.20
CA ASN A 588 47.84 30.25 -7.39
C ASN A 588 46.44 29.63 -7.68
N GLY A 589 46.37 28.61 -8.54
CA GLY A 589 45.12 27.96 -8.98
C GLY A 589 44.34 28.73 -10.05
N PHE A 590 43.39 28.06 -10.70
CA PHE A 590 42.40 28.69 -11.58
C PHE A 590 40.99 28.50 -10.99
N GLY A 591 40.41 29.58 -10.45
CA GLY A 591 39.10 29.54 -9.79
C GLY A 591 37.95 29.71 -10.78
N ILE A 592 37.04 28.73 -10.83
CA ILE A 592 35.75 28.85 -11.51
C ILE A 592 34.67 28.97 -10.44
N LYS A 593 33.88 30.05 -10.51
CA LYS A 593 32.71 30.22 -9.64
C LYS A 593 31.51 29.56 -10.29
N VAL A 594 31.06 28.45 -9.70
CA VAL A 594 29.90 27.69 -10.15
C VAL A 594 28.63 28.34 -9.56
N PRO A 595 27.58 28.61 -10.36
CA PRO A 595 26.31 29.11 -9.84
C PRO A 595 25.62 28.07 -8.95
N ARG A 596 24.65 28.52 -8.14
CA ARG A 596 23.71 27.68 -7.41
C ARG A 596 22.29 28.09 -7.78
N ARG A 597 21.50 27.15 -8.30
CA ARG A 597 20.11 27.36 -8.73
C ARG A 597 19.21 26.29 -8.14
N ASN A 598 17.92 26.61 -8.09
CA ASN A 598 16.88 25.71 -7.63
C ASN A 598 16.15 25.06 -8.83
N VAL A 599 16.89 24.28 -9.64
CA VAL A 599 16.32 23.64 -10.82
C VAL A 599 17.11 22.39 -11.18
N GLY A 600 16.43 21.27 -11.43
CA GLY A 600 17.08 20.06 -11.95
C GLY A 600 17.40 20.16 -13.44
N PRO A 601 18.24 19.26 -13.99
CA PRO A 601 18.37 19.10 -15.43
C PRO A 601 17.06 18.59 -16.05
N SER A 602 16.84 18.85 -17.35
CA SER A 602 15.76 18.16 -18.08
C SER A 602 16.03 16.65 -18.19
N SER A 603 14.99 15.84 -18.45
CA SER A 603 15.15 14.39 -18.61
C SER A 603 16.12 14.06 -19.75
N THR A 604 16.10 14.85 -20.84
CA THR A 604 17.03 14.76 -21.96
C THR A 604 18.45 15.12 -21.59
N GLN A 605 18.66 16.22 -20.85
CA GLN A 605 19.99 16.60 -20.37
C GLN A 605 20.61 15.50 -19.51
N LEU A 606 19.83 14.97 -18.57
CA LEU A 606 20.30 13.91 -17.68
C LEU A 606 20.61 12.62 -18.43
N TYR A 607 19.72 12.21 -19.34
CA TYR A 607 19.95 11.04 -20.20
C TYR A 607 21.24 11.18 -21.02
N MET A 608 21.39 12.30 -21.74
CA MET A 608 22.54 12.55 -22.61
C MET A 608 23.85 12.55 -21.82
N VAL A 609 23.90 13.23 -20.67
CA VAL A 609 25.09 13.24 -19.80
C VAL A 609 25.41 11.84 -19.30
N ARG A 610 24.43 11.12 -18.77
CA ARG A 610 24.64 9.77 -18.24
C ARG A 610 25.14 8.82 -19.33
N THR A 611 24.49 8.79 -20.48
CA THR A 611 24.87 7.92 -21.61
C THR A 611 26.26 8.25 -22.15
N MET A 612 26.61 9.54 -22.27
CA MET A 612 27.95 9.95 -22.69
C MET A 612 29.03 9.53 -21.69
N LEU A 613 28.78 9.74 -20.40
CA LEU A 613 29.73 9.34 -19.34
C LEU A 613 29.86 7.82 -19.21
N GLU A 614 28.76 7.10 -19.35
CA GLU A 614 28.73 5.63 -19.37
C GLU A 614 29.66 5.08 -20.47
N SER A 615 29.63 5.71 -21.66
CA SER A 615 30.50 5.31 -22.77
C SER A 615 32.00 5.50 -22.49
N LEU A 616 32.38 6.39 -21.57
CA LEU A 616 33.77 6.59 -21.14
C LEU A 616 34.25 5.50 -20.17
N ILE A 617 33.34 4.99 -19.32
CA ILE A 617 33.66 3.99 -18.29
C ILE A 617 33.38 2.54 -18.75
N ALA A 618 32.69 2.36 -19.86
CA ALA A 618 32.34 1.04 -20.39
C ALA A 618 33.57 0.16 -20.69
N ASP A 619 33.52 -1.09 -20.21
CA ASP A 619 34.55 -2.10 -20.45
C ASP A 619 34.44 -2.76 -21.84
N LYS A 620 33.28 -2.64 -22.49
CA LYS A 620 32.99 -3.18 -23.82
C LYS A 620 33.06 -2.08 -24.88
N SER A 621 34.23 -1.96 -25.49
CA SER A 621 34.35 -1.48 -26.87
C SER A 621 35.05 -2.59 -27.64
N GLY A 622 34.42 -3.21 -28.62
CA GLY A 622 34.98 -4.31 -29.40
C GLY A 622 36.15 -3.93 -30.33
N GLY A 623 36.80 -2.79 -30.09
CA GLY A 623 38.16 -2.51 -30.55
C GLY A 623 39.23 -3.10 -29.61
N LYS A 624 40.48 -3.21 -30.08
CA LYS A 624 41.62 -3.68 -29.25
C LYS A 624 41.93 -2.80 -28.02
N ARG A 625 41.31 -1.61 -27.91
CA ARG A 625 41.56 -0.59 -26.85
C ARG A 625 40.24 0.11 -26.47
N THR A 626 39.88 0.08 -25.20
CA THR A 626 38.69 0.73 -24.64
C THR A 626 38.96 2.18 -24.25
N LEU A 627 37.94 3.05 -24.32
CA LEU A 627 38.06 4.44 -23.87
C LEU A 627 38.49 4.52 -22.40
N ARG A 628 37.97 3.60 -21.58
CA ARG A 628 38.34 3.42 -20.18
C ARG A 628 39.85 3.32 -19.97
N LYS A 629 40.58 2.55 -20.79
CA LYS A 629 42.04 2.37 -20.65
C LYS A 629 42.85 3.63 -20.93
N ASP A 630 42.23 4.63 -21.53
CA ASP A 630 42.87 5.90 -21.90
C ASP A 630 42.54 7.05 -20.93
N ILE A 631 41.79 6.77 -19.87
CA ILE A 631 41.46 7.69 -18.78
C ILE A 631 42.18 7.21 -17.52
N ASP A 632 42.78 8.14 -16.77
CA ASP A 632 43.48 7.77 -15.54
C ASP A 632 42.49 7.29 -14.46
N GLY A 633 42.93 6.31 -13.67
CA GLY A 633 42.08 5.60 -12.69
C GLY A 633 41.35 6.52 -11.70
N GLN A 634 41.98 7.59 -11.23
CA GLN A 634 41.36 8.54 -10.31
C GLN A 634 40.10 9.20 -10.92
N TYR A 635 40.16 9.59 -12.20
CA TYR A 635 39.01 10.24 -12.85
C TYR A 635 37.95 9.24 -13.25
N LEU A 636 38.33 8.01 -13.59
CA LEU A 636 37.37 6.94 -13.83
C LEU A 636 36.49 6.70 -12.59
N VAL A 637 37.09 6.69 -11.40
CA VAL A 637 36.35 6.54 -10.14
C VAL A 637 35.39 7.72 -9.93
N GLN A 638 35.80 8.95 -10.25
CA GLN A 638 34.92 10.12 -10.14
C GLN A 638 33.74 10.06 -11.13
N ILE A 639 33.99 9.65 -12.39
CA ILE A 639 32.92 9.50 -13.39
C ILE A 639 31.98 8.36 -13.01
N ASP A 640 32.50 7.22 -12.57
CA ASP A 640 31.71 6.06 -12.13
C ASP A 640 30.85 6.41 -10.90
N GLN A 641 31.41 7.14 -9.92
CA GLN A 641 30.67 7.59 -8.75
C GLN A 641 29.53 8.55 -9.13
N PHE A 642 29.81 9.53 -9.99
CA PHE A 642 28.77 10.44 -10.50
C PHE A 642 27.68 9.68 -11.27
N HIS A 643 28.06 8.72 -12.11
CA HIS A 643 27.12 7.89 -12.86
C HIS A 643 26.24 7.04 -11.94
N LYS A 644 26.79 6.51 -10.83
CA LYS A 644 26.00 5.77 -9.83
C LYS A 644 25.06 6.67 -9.03
N THR A 645 25.54 7.81 -8.55
CA THR A 645 24.72 8.75 -7.77
C THR A 645 23.57 9.31 -8.62
N SER A 646 23.85 9.70 -9.87
CA SER A 646 22.85 10.28 -10.77
C SER A 646 21.79 9.31 -11.29
N PHE A 647 21.89 8.01 -10.96
CA PHE A 647 20.86 7.02 -11.29
C PHE A 647 19.53 7.37 -10.62
N TYR A 648 19.57 7.84 -9.37
CA TYR A 648 18.35 8.11 -8.59
C TYR A 648 17.72 9.48 -8.84
N TRP A 649 18.38 10.34 -9.61
CA TRP A 649 17.97 11.73 -9.76
C TRP A 649 16.61 11.90 -10.43
N ASN A 650 16.26 11.06 -11.40
CA ASN A 650 14.93 11.10 -12.01
C ASN A 650 13.81 10.83 -11.00
N TYR A 651 14.01 9.85 -10.11
CA TYR A 651 13.04 9.54 -9.06
C TYR A 651 12.93 10.69 -8.05
N LEU A 652 14.06 11.28 -7.66
CA LEU A 652 14.07 12.41 -6.72
C LEU A 652 13.44 13.67 -7.32
N LEU A 653 13.70 13.97 -8.60
CA LEU A 653 13.06 15.09 -9.29
C LEU A 653 11.55 14.87 -9.44
N GLY A 654 11.13 13.61 -9.63
CA GLY A 654 9.75 13.16 -9.60
C GLY A 654 9.32 12.58 -8.24
N PHE A 655 9.71 13.23 -7.13
CA PHE A 655 9.55 12.69 -5.77
C PHE A 655 8.11 12.25 -5.45
N SER A 656 7.13 13.08 -5.79
CA SER A 656 5.71 12.81 -5.49
C SER A 656 5.20 11.54 -6.19
N ALA A 657 5.56 11.34 -7.46
CA ALA A 657 5.22 10.12 -8.20
C ALA A 657 5.95 8.90 -7.63
N SER A 658 7.26 9.05 -7.40
CA SER A 658 8.09 7.98 -6.83
C SER A 658 7.62 7.55 -5.43
N LEU A 659 7.13 8.50 -4.62
CA LEU A 659 6.55 8.21 -3.30
C LEU A 659 5.31 7.33 -3.40
N GLN A 660 4.41 7.62 -4.36
CA GLN A 660 3.23 6.78 -4.61
C GLN A 660 3.63 5.39 -5.11
N ASP A 661 4.54 5.31 -6.09
CA ASP A 661 4.98 4.04 -6.67
C ASP A 661 5.73 3.15 -5.63
N CYS A 662 6.45 3.76 -4.68
CA CYS A 662 7.10 3.04 -3.57
C CYS A 662 6.11 2.51 -2.52
N CYS A 663 4.87 3.02 -2.49
CA CYS A 663 3.84 2.66 -1.50
C CYS A 663 2.64 1.93 -2.12
N ASP A 664 2.72 1.54 -3.39
CA ASP A 664 1.58 0.94 -4.11
C ASP A 664 1.23 -0.46 -3.55
N LEU A 665 0.09 -0.53 -2.87
CA LEU A 665 -0.52 -1.76 -2.37
C LEU A 665 -1.89 -2.06 -3.02
N SER A 666 -2.19 -1.39 -4.13
CA SER A 666 -3.48 -1.50 -4.85
C SER A 666 -3.80 -2.92 -5.34
N GLN A 667 -2.77 -3.73 -5.59
CA GLN A 667 -2.93 -5.06 -6.17
C GLN A 667 -3.51 -6.10 -5.19
N LEU A 668 -3.61 -5.78 -3.89
CA LEU A 668 -4.15 -6.70 -2.88
C LEU A 668 -5.66 -6.98 -3.02
N TRP A 669 -6.41 -6.10 -3.69
CA TRP A 669 -7.86 -6.28 -3.87
C TRP A 669 -8.24 -6.99 -5.17
N TYR A 670 -7.50 -6.70 -6.25
CA TYR A 670 -7.81 -7.20 -7.59
C TYR A 670 -7.67 -8.71 -7.68
N ARG A 671 -8.53 -9.34 -8.50
CA ARG A 671 -8.66 -10.81 -8.57
C ARG A 671 -9.23 -11.31 -9.91
N GLU A 672 -8.94 -10.61 -11.01
CA GLU A 672 -9.52 -10.93 -12.33
C GLU A 672 -9.00 -12.25 -12.90
N PHE A 673 -7.77 -12.64 -12.59
CA PHE A 673 -7.21 -13.93 -13.00
C PHE A 673 -7.93 -15.08 -12.28
N TYR A 674 -8.08 -15.03 -10.95
CA TYR A 674 -8.83 -16.06 -10.24
C TYR A 674 -10.31 -16.10 -10.65
N LEU A 675 -10.93 -14.95 -10.95
CA LEU A 675 -12.29 -14.90 -11.50
C LEU A 675 -12.40 -15.61 -12.86
N GLU A 676 -11.42 -15.43 -13.75
CA GLU A 676 -11.36 -16.14 -15.03
C GLU A 676 -11.25 -17.67 -14.81
N MET A 677 -10.41 -18.10 -13.86
CA MET A 677 -10.21 -19.52 -13.52
C MET A 677 -11.47 -20.20 -12.97
N THR A 678 -12.39 -19.46 -12.36
CA THR A 678 -13.69 -20.03 -11.96
C THR A 678 -14.52 -20.53 -13.14
N MET A 679 -14.18 -20.14 -14.38
CA MET A 679 -14.93 -20.44 -15.61
C MET A 679 -16.42 -20.03 -15.54
N GLY A 680 -16.79 -19.10 -14.65
CA GLY A 680 -18.18 -18.73 -14.41
C GLY A 680 -19.00 -19.88 -13.83
N ARG A 681 -18.34 -20.77 -13.09
CA ARG A 681 -18.97 -21.89 -12.37
C ARG A 681 -20.14 -21.38 -11.53
N ARG A 682 -21.21 -22.17 -11.57
CA ARG A 682 -22.38 -21.99 -10.72
C ARG A 682 -22.05 -22.64 -9.38
N ILE A 683 -22.05 -21.91 -8.27
CA ILE A 683 -21.89 -22.55 -6.96
C ILE A 683 -23.26 -22.75 -6.33
N GLN A 684 -23.40 -23.87 -5.62
CA GLN A 684 -24.58 -24.17 -4.83
C GLN A 684 -24.43 -23.43 -3.50
N LYS A 685 -25.33 -22.49 -3.20
CA LYS A 685 -25.38 -21.85 -1.88
C LYS A 685 -26.75 -22.16 -1.28
N CYS A 686 -26.76 -22.82 -0.12
CA CYS A 686 -27.96 -22.97 0.69
C CYS A 686 -28.19 -21.68 1.46
N THR A 687 -29.37 -21.06 1.33
CA THR A 687 -29.68 -19.75 1.92
C THR A 687 -30.03 -19.81 3.41
N VAL A 688 -30.01 -20.97 4.05
CA VAL A 688 -30.47 -21.17 5.43
C VAL A 688 -29.33 -21.69 6.30
N ARG A 689 -29.06 -21.05 7.45
CA ARG A 689 -28.10 -21.54 8.46
C ARG A 689 -28.71 -22.69 9.26
N HIS A 690 -28.31 -23.94 9.00
CA HIS A 690 -28.67 -25.13 9.78
C HIS A 690 -27.61 -26.24 9.65
N GLU A 691 -27.62 -27.21 10.56
CA GLU A 691 -26.77 -28.41 10.50
C GLU A 691 -27.28 -29.34 9.39
N HIS A 692 -26.38 -29.78 8.50
CA HIS A 692 -26.73 -30.53 7.30
C HIS A 692 -27.14 -31.98 7.62
N ASN A 693 -28.40 -32.34 7.32
CA ASN A 693 -28.87 -33.73 7.27
C ASN A 693 -29.19 -34.09 5.80
N GLU A 694 -29.18 -35.40 5.46
CA GLU A 694 -29.29 -35.94 4.09
C GLU A 694 -30.59 -35.60 3.31
N GLU A 695 -31.54 -34.87 3.90
CA GLU A 695 -32.85 -34.54 3.30
C GLU A 695 -33.09 -33.04 3.07
N CYS A 696 -32.05 -32.22 2.84
CA CYS A 696 -32.25 -30.81 2.50
C CYS A 696 -32.80 -30.67 1.05
N SER A 697 -34.07 -30.32 0.91
CA SER A 697 -34.81 -30.22 -0.36
C SER A 697 -35.28 -28.79 -0.72
N ASP A 698 -34.67 -27.76 -0.13
CA ASP A 698 -35.06 -26.36 -0.33
C ASP A 698 -34.05 -25.53 -1.15
N LEU A 699 -34.61 -24.55 -1.89
CA LEU A 699 -34.03 -23.75 -2.99
C LEU A 699 -32.50 -23.61 -3.01
N ILE A 700 -31.86 -24.35 -3.91
CA ILE A 700 -30.50 -24.08 -4.37
C ILE A 700 -30.57 -22.94 -5.40
N THR A 701 -30.26 -21.71 -5.01
CA THR A 701 -30.03 -20.64 -5.99
C THR A 701 -28.67 -20.83 -6.64
N MET A 702 -28.66 -21.10 -7.95
CA MET A 702 -27.45 -21.24 -8.75
C MET A 702 -26.84 -19.87 -9.06
N GLU A 703 -25.90 -19.39 -8.26
CA GLU A 703 -25.19 -18.14 -8.54
C GLU A 703 -23.93 -18.41 -9.38
N LYS A 704 -23.81 -17.74 -10.54
CA LYS A 704 -22.55 -17.67 -11.29
C LYS A 704 -21.56 -16.85 -10.46
N ARG A 705 -20.33 -17.33 -10.24
CA ARG A 705 -19.25 -16.50 -9.65
C ARG A 705 -18.95 -15.32 -10.57
N ILE A 706 -19.51 -14.16 -10.25
CA ILE A 706 -19.25 -12.87 -10.92
C ILE A 706 -18.28 -12.00 -10.12
N GLN A 707 -18.14 -12.29 -8.82
CA GLN A 707 -17.18 -11.70 -7.89
C GLN A 707 -17.00 -12.65 -6.69
N PHE A 708 -15.89 -12.54 -5.97
CA PHE A 708 -15.64 -13.24 -4.69
C PHE A 708 -16.23 -12.46 -3.51
N PRO A 709 -16.71 -13.16 -2.47
CA PRO A 709 -17.28 -12.52 -1.29
C PRO A 709 -16.20 -11.85 -0.42
N ILE A 710 -16.62 -10.96 0.48
CA ILE A 710 -15.70 -10.09 1.25
C ILE A 710 -14.75 -10.88 2.16
N GLU A 711 -15.14 -12.06 2.63
CA GLU A 711 -14.28 -12.95 3.43
C GLU A 711 -13.04 -13.48 2.68
N MET A 712 -12.98 -13.29 1.36
CA MET A 712 -11.83 -13.63 0.51
C MET A 712 -11.06 -12.37 0.03
N SER A 713 -11.50 -11.18 0.44
CA SER A 713 -10.89 -9.92 0.04
C SER A 713 -9.83 -9.50 1.04
N MET A 714 -8.57 -9.32 0.61
CA MET A 714 -7.46 -9.04 1.52
C MET A 714 -7.67 -7.80 2.40
N PRO A 715 -8.13 -6.64 1.88
CA PRO A 715 -8.42 -5.49 2.74
C PRO A 715 -9.38 -5.83 3.88
N TRP A 716 -10.48 -6.54 3.57
CA TRP A 716 -11.46 -6.93 4.60
C TRP A 716 -10.97 -8.03 5.53
N ILE A 717 -10.22 -9.03 5.04
CA ILE A 717 -9.62 -10.08 5.87
C ILE A 717 -8.77 -9.44 6.97
N LEU A 718 -7.95 -8.43 6.63
CA LEU A 718 -7.10 -7.74 7.59
C LEU A 718 -7.91 -6.85 8.55
N THR A 719 -8.85 -6.04 8.04
CA THR A 719 -9.71 -5.20 8.89
C THR A 719 -10.56 -6.02 9.86
N ASP A 720 -11.26 -7.05 9.36
CA ASP A 720 -12.13 -7.90 10.17
C ASP A 720 -11.35 -8.68 11.23
N HIS A 721 -10.10 -9.04 10.94
CA HIS A 721 -9.25 -9.74 11.90
C HIS A 721 -9.03 -8.91 13.18
N ILE A 722 -8.78 -7.60 13.05
CA ILE A 722 -8.63 -6.67 14.19
C ILE A 722 -9.95 -6.56 14.97
N LEU A 723 -11.07 -6.39 14.26
CA LEU A 723 -12.39 -6.27 14.87
C LEU A 723 -12.83 -7.55 15.61
N ARG A 724 -12.48 -8.72 15.09
CA ARG A 724 -12.82 -10.02 15.66
C ARG A 724 -11.97 -10.34 16.89
N THR A 725 -10.66 -10.13 16.80
CA THR A 725 -9.72 -10.43 17.89
C THR A 725 -9.73 -9.38 19.00
N LYS A 726 -10.13 -8.14 18.66
CA LYS A 726 -10.17 -6.98 19.57
C LYS A 726 -8.81 -6.67 20.17
N GLU A 727 -7.73 -6.95 19.43
CA GLU A 727 -6.37 -6.85 19.94
C GLU A 727 -5.98 -5.37 20.22
N PRO A 728 -5.67 -4.99 21.47
CA PRO A 728 -5.42 -3.59 21.85
C PRO A 728 -4.26 -2.92 21.13
N SER A 729 -3.20 -3.66 20.81
CA SER A 729 -2.03 -3.13 20.11
C SER A 729 -2.32 -2.80 18.64
N MET A 730 -3.41 -3.34 18.08
CA MET A 730 -3.74 -3.26 16.66
C MET A 730 -4.94 -2.35 16.36
N MET A 731 -5.69 -1.95 17.39
CA MET A 731 -6.90 -1.16 17.23
C MET A 731 -6.65 0.20 16.56
N GLU A 732 -5.49 0.82 16.83
CA GLU A 732 -5.09 2.09 16.20
C GLU A 732 -4.72 1.93 14.72
N TYR A 733 -4.48 0.70 14.26
CA TYR A 733 -4.10 0.43 12.87
C TYR A 733 -5.28 0.07 11.97
N VAL A 734 -6.49 -0.09 12.51
CA VAL A 734 -7.64 -0.66 11.77
C VAL A 734 -8.06 0.14 10.53
N LEU A 735 -7.74 1.43 10.47
CA LEU A 735 -8.05 2.28 9.32
C LEU A 735 -7.05 2.10 8.15
N TYR A 736 -5.81 1.66 8.41
CA TYR A 736 -4.81 1.49 7.33
C TYR A 736 -5.15 0.36 6.34
N PRO A 737 -5.65 -0.82 6.77
CA PRO A 737 -6.14 -1.81 5.82
C PRO A 737 -7.39 -1.37 5.06
N LEU A 738 -8.27 -0.54 5.66
CA LEU A 738 -9.41 0.05 4.94
C LEU A 738 -8.94 1.01 3.85
N ASP A 739 -7.83 1.71 4.06
CA ASP A 739 -7.25 2.60 3.06
C ASP A 739 -6.72 1.87 1.81
N LEU A 740 -6.50 0.55 1.85
CA LEU A 740 -6.16 -0.23 0.65
C LEU A 740 -7.25 -0.17 -0.43
N TYR A 741 -8.50 0.13 -0.05
CA TYR A 741 -9.56 0.40 -1.01
C TYR A 741 -9.34 1.71 -1.76
N ASN A 742 -8.73 2.73 -1.15
CA ASN A 742 -8.35 3.97 -1.83
C ASN A 742 -7.29 3.69 -2.90
N ASP A 743 -6.23 2.94 -2.56
CA ASP A 743 -5.19 2.55 -3.52
C ASP A 743 -5.81 1.82 -4.72
N SER A 744 -6.67 0.85 -4.43
CA SER A 744 -7.37 0.06 -5.45
C SER A 744 -8.27 0.93 -6.32
N ALA A 745 -9.07 1.82 -5.72
CA ALA A 745 -9.97 2.70 -6.46
C ALA A 745 -9.23 3.69 -7.37
N VAL A 746 -8.15 4.28 -6.88
CA VAL A 746 -7.31 5.19 -7.68
C VAL A 746 -6.71 4.45 -8.86
N TYR A 747 -6.17 3.25 -8.64
CA TYR A 747 -5.63 2.41 -9.70
C TYR A 747 -6.69 2.04 -10.75
N ALA A 748 -7.93 1.78 -10.32
CA ALA A 748 -9.05 1.46 -11.22
C ALA A 748 -9.39 2.64 -12.15
N LEU A 749 -9.33 3.86 -11.61
CA LEU A 749 -9.69 5.09 -12.30
C LEU A 749 -8.56 5.63 -13.21
N THR A 750 -7.31 5.57 -12.77
CA THR A 750 -6.18 6.24 -13.46
C THR A 750 -5.39 5.28 -14.36
N VAL A 751 -5.14 4.05 -13.89
CA VAL A 751 -4.33 3.04 -14.58
C VAL A 751 -5.20 2.11 -15.41
N PHE A 752 -6.13 1.37 -14.78
CA PHE A 752 -7.00 0.46 -15.51
C PHE A 752 -8.03 1.20 -16.36
N ARG A 753 -8.49 2.37 -15.90
CA ARG A 753 -9.52 3.19 -16.54
C ARG A 753 -10.78 2.35 -16.86
N LYS A 754 -11.34 1.70 -15.83
CA LYS A 754 -12.54 0.87 -15.92
C LYS A 754 -13.53 1.22 -14.82
N GLN A 755 -14.73 1.62 -15.21
CA GLN A 755 -15.82 1.99 -14.29
C GLN A 755 -16.26 0.79 -13.44
N PHE A 756 -16.53 -0.36 -14.05
CA PHE A 756 -17.04 -1.53 -13.33
C PHE A 756 -16.12 -2.01 -12.18
N LEU A 757 -14.80 -1.82 -12.30
CA LEU A 757 -13.86 -2.15 -11.22
C LEU A 757 -14.03 -1.18 -10.05
N TYR A 758 -14.18 0.11 -10.32
CA TYR A 758 -14.47 1.10 -9.29
C TYR A 758 -15.84 0.85 -8.64
N ASP A 759 -16.87 0.55 -9.43
CA ASP A 759 -18.22 0.26 -8.93
C ASP A 759 -18.21 -0.93 -7.95
N GLU A 760 -17.40 -1.96 -8.25
CA GLU A 760 -17.22 -3.13 -7.38
C GLU A 760 -16.42 -2.81 -6.11
N VAL A 761 -15.35 -2.02 -6.20
CA VAL A 761 -14.62 -1.52 -5.02
C VAL A 761 -15.55 -0.71 -4.12
N GLU A 762 -16.33 0.20 -4.70
CA GLU A 762 -17.29 1.05 -3.99
C GLU A 762 -18.38 0.24 -3.30
N ALA A 763 -18.97 -0.72 -4.00
CA ALA A 763 -19.98 -1.62 -3.44
C ALA A 763 -19.42 -2.45 -2.27
N GLU A 764 -18.19 -2.94 -2.39
CA GLU A 764 -17.52 -3.69 -1.32
C GLU A 764 -17.22 -2.80 -0.11
N VAL A 765 -16.71 -1.58 -0.34
CA VAL A 765 -16.47 -0.59 0.73
C VAL A 765 -17.76 -0.27 1.47
N ASN A 766 -18.88 -0.03 0.77
CA ASN A 766 -20.15 0.27 1.42
C ASN A 766 -20.57 -0.85 2.40
N LEU A 767 -20.49 -2.12 1.95
CA LEU A 767 -20.83 -3.27 2.79
C LEU A 767 -19.86 -3.45 3.97
N CYS A 768 -18.56 -3.37 3.70
CA CYS A 768 -17.51 -3.55 4.70
C CYS A 768 -17.52 -2.42 5.73
N PHE A 769 -17.76 -1.18 5.31
CA PHE A 769 -17.80 -0.02 6.20
C PHE A 769 -19.02 -0.07 7.12
N ASP A 770 -20.20 -0.47 6.62
CA ASP A 770 -21.37 -0.68 7.47
C ASP A 770 -21.11 -1.74 8.56
N GLN A 771 -20.45 -2.85 8.19
CA GLN A 771 -20.04 -3.88 9.14
C GLN A 771 -18.97 -3.39 10.11
N PHE A 772 -18.01 -2.60 9.65
CA PHE A 772 -16.97 -1.98 10.46
C PHE A 772 -17.59 -1.11 11.55
N VAL A 773 -18.46 -0.16 11.18
CA VAL A 773 -19.12 0.73 12.14
C VAL A 773 -20.00 -0.06 13.12
N TYR A 774 -20.72 -1.09 12.64
CA TYR A 774 -21.51 -1.97 13.50
C TYR A 774 -20.64 -2.68 14.56
N LYS A 775 -19.62 -3.43 14.13
CA LYS A 775 -18.76 -4.23 15.02
C LYS A 775 -17.96 -3.35 15.98
N LEU A 776 -17.45 -2.23 15.48
CA LEU A 776 -16.70 -1.27 16.29
C LEU A 776 -17.58 -0.62 17.36
N SER A 777 -18.80 -0.20 17.02
CA SER A 777 -19.71 0.42 18.00
C SER A 777 -20.14 -0.58 19.08
N GLU A 778 -20.48 -1.81 18.70
CA GLU A 778 -20.86 -2.87 19.65
C GLU A 778 -19.71 -3.18 20.62
N GLN A 779 -18.47 -3.29 20.12
CA GLN A 779 -17.34 -3.57 21.01
C GLN A 779 -16.99 -2.40 21.94
N ILE A 780 -17.12 -1.15 21.46
CA ILE A 780 -16.87 0.04 22.28
C ILE A 780 -17.91 0.10 23.40
N PHE A 781 -19.19 -0.03 23.07
CA PHE A 781 -20.26 -0.03 24.06
C PHE A 781 -20.07 -1.15 25.08
N ALA A 782 -19.80 -2.38 24.63
CA ALA A 782 -19.55 -3.52 25.51
C ALA A 782 -18.34 -3.30 26.42
N HIS A 783 -17.26 -2.71 25.91
CA HIS A 783 -16.05 -2.41 26.68
C HIS A 783 -16.31 -1.41 27.80
N TYR A 784 -16.91 -0.25 27.47
CA TYR A 784 -17.20 0.78 28.47
C TYR A 784 -18.29 0.35 29.45
N LYS A 785 -19.26 -0.48 29.03
CA LYS A 785 -20.22 -1.10 29.95
C LYS A 785 -19.51 -2.03 30.94
N GLN A 786 -18.67 -2.94 30.43
CA GLN A 786 -17.92 -3.86 31.28
C GLN A 786 -16.99 -3.11 32.24
N LEU A 787 -16.39 -2.00 31.80
CA LEU A 787 -15.56 -1.13 32.61
C LEU A 787 -16.37 -0.46 33.73
N ALA A 788 -17.51 0.15 33.41
CA ALA A 788 -18.41 0.76 34.38
C ALA A 788 -18.88 -0.25 35.44
N SER A 789 -19.37 -1.41 34.99
CA SER A 789 -19.74 -2.52 35.88
C SER A 789 -18.55 -3.02 36.70
N SER A 790 -17.32 -2.97 36.17
CA SER A 790 -16.16 -3.40 36.91
C SER A 790 -15.74 -2.42 38.00
N ILE A 791 -15.82 -1.11 37.72
CA ILE A 791 -15.51 -0.02 38.66
C ILE A 791 -16.47 -0.04 39.86
N LEU A 792 -17.75 -0.27 39.62
CA LEU A 792 -18.79 -0.27 40.66
C LEU A 792 -18.88 -1.58 41.46
N LEU A 793 -18.24 -2.65 41.00
CA LEU A 793 -18.31 -3.93 41.71
C LEU A 793 -17.52 -3.85 43.01
N ASP A 794 -18.14 -4.30 44.11
CA ASP A 794 -17.54 -4.25 45.44
C ASP A 794 -16.13 -4.89 45.49
N LYS A 795 -15.17 -4.13 46.01
CA LYS A 795 -13.76 -4.53 46.02
C LYS A 795 -13.52 -5.71 46.95
N ARG A 796 -14.25 -5.80 48.07
CA ARG A 796 -14.11 -6.90 49.03
C ARG A 796 -14.66 -8.19 48.45
N PHE A 797 -15.83 -8.15 47.81
CA PHE A 797 -16.42 -9.26 47.08
C PHE A 797 -15.43 -9.84 46.05
N ARG A 798 -14.76 -8.98 45.28
CA ARG A 798 -13.71 -9.42 44.32
C ARG A 798 -12.58 -10.19 45.00
N VAL A 799 -12.05 -9.68 46.11
CA VAL A 799 -10.96 -10.33 46.87
C VAL A 799 -11.41 -11.69 47.41
N GLU A 800 -12.63 -11.78 47.95
CA GLU A 800 -13.18 -13.02 48.47
C GLU A 800 -13.41 -14.07 47.37
N CYS A 801 -13.92 -13.68 46.19
CA CYS A 801 -14.05 -14.59 45.04
C CYS A 801 -12.70 -15.14 44.56
N VAL A 802 -11.65 -14.31 44.57
CA VAL A 802 -10.29 -14.75 44.22
C VAL A 802 -9.75 -15.72 45.26
N ALA A 803 -9.94 -15.42 46.55
CA ALA A 803 -9.50 -16.30 47.64
C ALA A 803 -10.20 -17.67 47.63
N MET A 804 -11.47 -17.71 47.22
CA MET A 804 -12.25 -18.95 47.11
C MET A 804 -12.01 -19.72 45.80
N GLY A 805 -11.25 -19.16 44.85
CA GLY A 805 -10.99 -19.79 43.55
C GLY A 805 -12.23 -19.99 42.66
N THR A 806 -13.36 -19.34 42.98
CA THR A 806 -14.66 -19.56 42.33
C THR A 806 -14.85 -18.74 41.06
N TYR A 807 -14.38 -17.49 41.05
CA TYR A 807 -14.52 -16.58 39.90
C TYR A 807 -13.28 -15.69 39.73
N LEU A 808 -12.61 -15.80 38.58
CA LEU A 808 -11.74 -14.73 38.10
C LEU A 808 -12.64 -13.64 37.51
N LEU A 809 -12.72 -12.50 38.20
CA LEU A 809 -13.39 -11.29 37.73
C LEU A 809 -12.32 -10.28 37.26
N PRO A 810 -11.58 -10.54 36.16
CA PRO A 810 -10.59 -9.60 35.69
C PRO A 810 -11.29 -8.30 35.29
N TYR A 811 -10.61 -7.18 35.54
CA TYR A 811 -10.94 -5.95 34.84
C TYR A 811 -10.89 -6.19 33.33
N PRO A 812 -11.72 -5.50 32.53
CA PRO A 812 -11.59 -5.58 31.08
C PRO A 812 -10.16 -5.21 30.68
N ARG A 813 -9.57 -5.95 29.73
CA ARG A 813 -8.27 -5.61 29.15
C ARG A 813 -8.37 -4.21 28.55
N ALA A 814 -7.46 -3.31 28.94
CA ALA A 814 -7.41 -1.96 28.40
C ALA A 814 -7.28 -2.01 26.86
N ASN A 815 -8.03 -1.17 26.17
CA ASN A 815 -8.05 -1.10 24.71
C ASN A 815 -7.90 0.35 24.24
N ARG A 816 -7.51 0.57 22.99
CA ARG A 816 -7.18 1.88 22.40
C ARG A 816 -8.25 2.37 21.44
N TYR A 817 -9.46 2.57 21.93
CA TYR A 817 -10.58 3.11 21.13
C TYR A 817 -10.57 4.64 21.01
N GLU A 818 -9.84 5.32 21.89
CA GLU A 818 -9.88 6.78 22.00
C GLU A 818 -9.48 7.49 20.71
N THR A 819 -8.46 6.98 20.01
CA THR A 819 -8.00 7.54 18.73
C THR A 819 -9.06 7.41 17.64
N LEU A 820 -9.73 6.25 17.57
CA LEU A 820 -10.86 6.00 16.67
C LEU A 820 -12.07 6.89 16.99
N LEU A 821 -12.39 7.06 18.28
CA LEU A 821 -13.46 7.94 18.73
C LEU A 821 -13.18 9.42 18.42
N LYS A 822 -11.92 9.80 18.20
CA LYS A 822 -11.54 11.16 17.81
C LYS A 822 -11.58 11.42 16.30
N GLN A 823 -11.82 10.42 15.45
CA GLN A 823 -11.86 10.63 14.00
C GLN A 823 -13.17 11.34 13.57
N ARG A 824 -13.04 12.46 12.86
CA ARG A 824 -14.11 13.36 12.40
C ARG A 824 -14.22 13.44 10.87
N HIS A 825 -13.18 13.07 10.13
CA HIS A 825 -13.17 13.23 8.66
C HIS A 825 -12.36 12.15 7.94
N VAL A 826 -12.64 10.88 8.22
CA VAL A 826 -12.00 9.72 7.59
C VAL A 826 -12.11 9.80 6.06
N GLN A 827 -10.98 9.77 5.37
CA GLN A 827 -10.92 9.92 3.91
C GLN A 827 -11.01 8.55 3.23
N LEU A 828 -12.16 8.27 2.60
CA LEU A 828 -12.41 6.98 1.96
C LEU A 828 -13.20 7.15 0.66
N LEU A 829 -12.65 6.66 -0.45
CA LEU A 829 -13.16 6.79 -1.81
C LEU A 829 -13.56 8.23 -2.20
N GLY A 830 -12.80 9.22 -1.72
CA GLY A 830 -13.06 10.65 -1.94
C GLY A 830 -14.15 11.26 -1.03
N ARG A 831 -14.73 10.48 -0.10
CA ARG A 831 -15.64 10.98 0.93
C ARG A 831 -14.85 11.37 2.18
N SER A 832 -15.38 12.35 2.89
CA SER A 832 -14.97 12.68 4.26
C SER A 832 -16.04 12.15 5.22
N ILE A 833 -15.69 11.15 6.03
CA ILE A 833 -16.62 10.41 6.88
C ILE A 833 -16.39 10.75 8.35
N ASP A 834 -17.44 11.25 9.02
CA ASP A 834 -17.44 11.48 10.46
C ASP A 834 -17.71 10.18 11.23
N LEU A 835 -16.63 9.45 11.51
CA LEU A 835 -16.70 8.17 12.23
C LEU A 835 -17.24 8.36 13.66
N ASN A 836 -16.85 9.43 14.35
CA ASN A 836 -17.37 9.74 15.68
C ASN A 836 -18.88 9.90 15.68
N LYS A 837 -19.44 10.62 14.71
CA LYS A 837 -20.90 10.78 14.59
C LYS A 837 -21.60 9.45 14.35
N LEU A 838 -21.08 8.60 13.47
CA LEU A 838 -21.66 7.29 13.19
C LEU A 838 -21.63 6.35 14.42
N ILE A 839 -20.52 6.36 15.16
CA ILE A 839 -20.39 5.63 16.43
C ILE A 839 -21.36 6.19 17.47
N THR A 840 -21.44 7.52 17.60
CA THR A 840 -22.35 8.20 18.55
C THR A 840 -23.80 7.81 18.32
N GLN A 841 -24.26 7.78 17.06
CA GLN A 841 -25.63 7.38 16.72
C GLN A 841 -25.96 5.96 17.20
N ARG A 842 -25.04 5.00 16.99
CA ARG A 842 -25.24 3.62 17.44
C ARG A 842 -25.17 3.49 18.95
N ILE A 843 -24.22 4.15 19.59
CA ILE A 843 -24.04 4.11 21.04
C ILE A 843 -25.21 4.79 21.77
N ASN A 844 -25.78 5.89 21.25
CA ASN A 844 -27.01 6.48 21.77
C ASN A 844 -28.16 5.45 21.73
N ALA A 845 -28.34 4.74 20.61
CA ALA A 845 -29.36 3.71 20.50
C ALA A 845 -29.12 2.52 21.46
N ASP A 846 -27.87 2.09 21.62
CA ASP A 846 -27.50 1.02 22.55
C ASP A 846 -27.68 1.42 24.02
N MET A 847 -27.35 2.67 24.38
CA MET A 847 -27.62 3.25 25.70
C MET A 847 -29.13 3.29 25.99
N GLN A 848 -29.94 3.78 25.04
CA GLN A 848 -31.39 3.83 25.18
C GLN A 848 -31.99 2.43 25.35
N LYS A 849 -31.56 1.48 24.51
CA LYS A 849 -31.95 0.07 24.60
C LYS A 849 -31.51 -0.56 25.93
N SER A 850 -30.35 -0.21 26.46
CA SER A 850 -29.88 -0.72 27.75
C SER A 850 -30.73 -0.23 28.93
N LEU A 851 -31.21 1.01 28.88
CA LEU A 851 -32.13 1.56 29.89
C LEU A 851 -33.51 0.91 29.78
N ASP A 852 -34.04 0.78 28.57
CA ASP A 852 -35.33 0.12 28.31
C ASP A 852 -35.32 -1.34 28.78
N LEU A 853 -34.25 -2.08 28.49
CA LEU A 853 -34.08 -3.47 28.94
C LEU A 853 -33.93 -3.58 30.45
N ALA A 854 -33.29 -2.62 31.12
CA ALA A 854 -33.19 -2.60 32.58
C ALA A 854 -34.58 -2.45 33.22
N ILE A 855 -35.41 -1.54 32.71
CA ILE A 855 -36.78 -1.32 33.20
C ILE A 855 -37.67 -2.53 32.88
N SER A 856 -37.58 -3.06 31.66
CA SER A 856 -38.33 -4.25 31.25
C SER A 856 -37.96 -5.49 32.09
N LYS A 857 -36.70 -5.59 32.53
CA LYS A 857 -36.28 -6.64 33.46
C LYS A 857 -36.96 -6.50 34.83
N PHE A 858 -37.11 -5.27 35.34
CA PHE A 858 -37.81 -5.00 36.59
C PHE A 858 -39.30 -5.30 36.48
N GLU A 859 -39.95 -4.94 35.37
CA GLU A 859 -41.36 -5.23 35.10
C GLU A 859 -41.66 -6.75 35.05
N ALA A 860 -40.68 -7.58 34.71
CA ALA A 860 -40.79 -9.03 34.75
C ALA A 860 -40.55 -9.65 36.15
N GLY A 861 -40.09 -8.87 37.12
CA GLY A 861 -39.77 -9.29 38.48
C GLY A 861 -40.79 -8.78 39.52
N ASP A 862 -40.59 -9.19 40.78
CA ASP A 862 -41.35 -8.64 41.91
C ASP A 862 -40.73 -7.34 42.45
N ILE A 863 -41.39 -6.73 43.43
CA ILE A 863 -40.95 -5.45 44.02
C ILE A 863 -39.52 -5.48 44.59
N THR A 864 -38.99 -6.64 44.99
CA THR A 864 -37.63 -6.76 45.55
C THR A 864 -36.54 -6.51 44.50
N GLY A 865 -36.87 -6.71 43.21
CA GLY A 865 -35.98 -6.45 42.08
C GLY A 865 -35.60 -4.98 41.89
N ILE A 866 -36.25 -4.04 42.61
CA ILE A 866 -35.96 -2.60 42.51
C ILE A 866 -34.51 -2.26 42.90
N VAL A 867 -33.91 -3.03 43.81
CA VAL A 867 -32.51 -2.82 44.24
C VAL A 867 -31.55 -3.22 43.11
N GLU A 868 -31.86 -4.30 42.39
CA GLU A 868 -31.09 -4.71 41.21
C GLU A 868 -31.24 -3.67 40.09
N LEU A 869 -32.45 -3.15 39.88
CA LEU A 869 -32.71 -2.09 38.90
C LEU A 869 -31.88 -0.84 39.20
N ASP A 870 -31.88 -0.35 40.45
CA ASP A 870 -31.10 0.83 40.84
C ASP A 870 -29.61 0.63 40.56
N GLY A 871 -29.05 -0.52 40.95
CA GLY A 871 -27.67 -0.89 40.64
C GLY A 871 -27.37 -0.87 39.14
N LEU A 872 -28.28 -1.39 38.32
CA LEU A 872 -28.11 -1.45 36.87
C LEU A 872 -28.21 -0.04 36.23
N LEU A 873 -29.08 0.82 36.75
CA LEU A 873 -29.17 2.22 36.34
C LEU A 873 -27.91 2.99 36.73
N GLN A 874 -27.32 2.75 37.91
CA GLN A 874 -26.04 3.34 38.30
C GLN A 874 -24.90 2.94 37.35
N VAL A 875 -24.84 1.66 36.97
CA VAL A 875 -23.91 1.18 35.94
C VAL A 875 -24.13 1.88 34.60
N ASN A 876 -25.39 2.02 34.16
CA ASN A 876 -25.71 2.74 32.93
C ASN A 876 -25.30 4.22 33.00
N ARG A 877 -25.49 4.87 34.15
CA ARG A 877 -25.08 6.27 34.38
C ARG A 877 -23.57 6.44 34.30
N LEU A 878 -22.81 5.52 34.90
CA LEU A 878 -21.34 5.55 34.79
C LEU A 878 -20.86 5.23 33.37
N CYS A 879 -21.48 4.27 32.69
CA CYS A 879 -21.19 3.95 31.28
C CYS A 879 -21.40 5.18 30.38
N HIS A 880 -22.54 5.86 30.52
CA HIS A 880 -22.83 7.13 29.84
C HIS A 880 -21.76 8.18 30.10
N LYS A 881 -21.37 8.37 31.38
CA LYS A 881 -20.33 9.34 31.74
C LYS A 881 -18.99 9.05 31.05
N LEU A 882 -18.53 7.80 31.06
CA LEU A 882 -17.26 7.41 30.43
C LEU A 882 -17.29 7.60 28.91
N LEU A 883 -18.41 7.28 28.26
CA LEU A 883 -18.58 7.47 26.82
C LEU A 883 -18.70 8.95 26.43
N SER A 884 -19.32 9.77 27.29
CA SER A 884 -19.51 11.20 27.06
C SER A 884 -18.20 12.01 27.08
N GLU A 885 -17.09 11.43 27.55
CA GLU A 885 -15.77 12.04 27.45
C GLU A 885 -15.30 12.15 25.99
N PHE A 886 -15.81 11.29 25.10
CA PHE A 886 -15.40 11.21 23.69
C PHE A 886 -16.55 11.47 22.70
N LEU A 887 -17.79 11.27 23.13
CA LEU A 887 -18.98 11.28 22.28
C LEU A 887 -20.01 12.31 22.78
N ALA A 888 -20.68 12.97 21.85
CA ALA A 888 -21.80 13.86 22.16
C ALA A 888 -23.10 13.06 22.29
N LEU A 889 -23.27 12.36 23.42
CA LEU A 889 -24.49 11.60 23.74
C LEU A 889 -25.63 12.51 24.22
N ASP A 890 -26.86 12.02 24.11
CA ASP A 890 -28.01 12.69 24.70
C ASP A 890 -27.89 12.73 26.25
N GLU A 891 -28.51 13.71 26.91
CA GLU A 891 -28.45 13.80 28.37
C GLU A 891 -29.03 12.54 29.02
N TYR A 892 -28.28 11.93 29.96
CA TYR A 892 -28.66 10.68 30.60
C TYR A 892 -30.08 10.73 31.21
N ASP A 893 -30.42 11.82 31.90
CA ASP A 893 -31.73 11.94 32.54
C ASP A 893 -32.87 12.06 31.51
N ALA A 894 -32.61 12.60 30.32
CA ALA A 894 -33.57 12.61 29.21
C ALA A 894 -33.78 11.20 28.65
N MET A 895 -32.69 10.48 28.36
CA MET A 895 -32.72 9.08 27.91
C MET A 895 -33.47 8.17 28.91
N PHE A 896 -33.17 8.33 30.20
CA PHE A 896 -33.84 7.58 31.26
C PHE A 896 -35.33 7.90 31.35
N ARG A 897 -35.72 9.18 31.29
CA ARG A 897 -37.15 9.57 31.30
C ARG A 897 -37.87 9.01 30.08
N GLU A 898 -37.23 9.03 28.91
CA GLU A 898 -37.78 8.45 27.69
C GLU A 898 -37.99 6.94 27.85
N ALA A 899 -36.97 6.18 28.27
CA ALA A 899 -37.08 4.74 28.50
C ALA A 899 -38.14 4.39 29.56
N ASN A 900 -38.27 5.24 30.58
CA ASN A 900 -39.27 5.11 31.64
C ASN A 900 -40.66 5.63 31.23
N HIS A 901 -40.87 6.06 29.98
CA HIS A 901 -42.10 6.70 29.49
C HIS A 901 -42.58 7.90 30.34
N ASN A 902 -41.66 8.60 30.98
CA ASN A 902 -41.90 9.70 31.93
C ASN A 902 -41.60 11.08 31.31
N VAL A 903 -41.78 11.22 30.00
CA VAL A 903 -41.61 12.50 29.27
C VAL A 903 -42.98 13.16 29.06
N LEU A 904 -43.94 12.41 28.52
CA LEU A 904 -45.31 12.89 28.24
C LEU A 904 -46.32 12.43 29.30
N ALA A 905 -45.94 11.48 30.17
CA ALA A 905 -46.78 10.98 31.25
C ALA A 905 -46.27 11.47 32.61
N PRO A 906 -47.17 11.69 33.59
CA PRO A 906 -46.79 12.15 34.94
C PRO A 906 -46.16 11.05 35.80
N TYR A 907 -46.38 9.77 35.45
CA TYR A 907 -45.84 8.61 36.15
C TYR A 907 -45.19 7.67 35.13
N GLY A 908 -43.93 7.35 35.36
CA GLY A 908 -43.18 6.42 34.53
C GLY A 908 -43.49 4.96 34.82
N ARG A 909 -43.01 4.10 33.94
CA ARG A 909 -43.08 2.63 34.01
C ARG A 909 -42.69 2.07 35.38
N ILE A 910 -41.56 2.52 35.94
CA ILE A 910 -41.07 2.05 37.24
C ILE A 910 -42.10 2.35 38.34
N THR A 911 -42.68 3.56 38.37
CA THR A 911 -43.68 3.95 39.38
C THR A 911 -44.95 3.12 39.24
N LEU A 912 -45.41 2.90 38.01
CA LEU A 912 -46.59 2.09 37.72
C LEU A 912 -46.37 0.63 38.12
N HIS A 913 -45.19 0.06 37.84
CA HIS A 913 -44.86 -1.31 38.23
C HIS A 913 -44.75 -1.46 39.75
N VAL A 914 -44.13 -0.51 40.44
CA VAL A 914 -44.09 -0.49 41.92
C VAL A 914 -45.50 -0.50 42.49
N PHE A 915 -46.41 0.33 41.98
CA PHE A 915 -47.79 0.34 42.42
C PHE A 915 -48.53 -0.97 42.12
N TRP A 916 -48.30 -1.55 40.93
CA TRP A 916 -48.84 -2.85 40.53
C TRP A 916 -48.40 -3.95 41.50
N GLU A 917 -47.10 -4.06 41.76
CA GLU A 917 -46.52 -5.06 42.66
C GLU A 917 -46.95 -4.85 44.11
N LEU A 918 -47.11 -3.60 44.56
CA LEU A 918 -47.68 -3.29 45.87
C LEU A 918 -49.09 -3.87 46.02
N ASN A 919 -49.94 -3.63 45.02
CA ASN A 919 -51.35 -4.03 45.04
C ASN A 919 -51.54 -5.55 44.90
N TYR A 920 -50.76 -6.21 44.02
CA TYR A 920 -51.00 -7.59 43.62
C TYR A 920 -50.10 -8.63 44.28
N ASP A 921 -48.89 -8.29 44.75
CA ASP A 921 -47.99 -9.23 45.45
C ASP A 921 -47.65 -8.79 46.88
N PHE A 922 -47.18 -7.56 47.09
CA PHE A 922 -46.65 -7.14 48.39
C PHE A 922 -47.71 -7.14 49.50
N LEU A 923 -48.80 -6.39 49.34
CA LEU A 923 -49.87 -6.31 50.34
C LEU A 923 -50.52 -7.68 50.65
N PRO A 924 -50.84 -8.55 49.68
CA PRO A 924 -51.45 -9.84 49.97
C PRO A 924 -50.47 -10.93 50.48
N ASN A 925 -49.18 -10.89 50.10
CA ASN A 925 -48.28 -12.03 50.31
C ASN A 925 -47.12 -11.78 51.29
N TYR A 926 -46.94 -10.55 51.81
CA TYR A 926 -45.86 -10.23 52.73
C TYR A 926 -46.34 -9.98 54.17
N CYS A 927 -45.58 -10.51 55.12
CA CYS A 927 -45.81 -10.44 56.55
C CYS A 927 -44.80 -9.45 57.17
N TYR A 928 -45.26 -8.41 57.86
CA TYR A 928 -44.37 -7.46 58.56
C TYR A 928 -43.85 -8.04 59.88
N ASN A 929 -42.54 -8.08 60.05
CA ASN A 929 -41.90 -8.41 61.31
C ASN A 929 -41.41 -7.14 62.00
N ALA A 930 -42.13 -6.71 63.03
CA ALA A 930 -41.81 -5.50 63.79
C ALA A 930 -40.46 -5.57 64.53
N ALA A 931 -39.99 -6.76 64.91
CA ALA A 931 -38.71 -6.91 65.62
C ALA A 931 -37.50 -6.69 64.71
N THR A 932 -37.60 -7.06 63.42
CA THR A 932 -36.52 -6.91 62.44
C THR A 932 -36.72 -5.73 61.50
N ASN A 933 -37.90 -5.08 61.55
CA ASN A 933 -38.35 -4.06 60.62
C ASN A 933 -38.26 -4.51 59.15
N ARG A 934 -38.63 -5.77 58.87
CA ARG A 934 -38.60 -6.37 57.53
C ARG A 934 -39.93 -7.02 57.18
N PHE A 935 -40.29 -6.95 55.91
CA PHE A 935 -41.37 -7.73 55.33
C PHE A 935 -40.82 -9.04 54.78
N VAL A 936 -41.49 -10.17 55.04
CA VAL A 936 -41.09 -11.48 54.54
C VAL A 936 -42.26 -12.17 53.84
N LYS A 937 -41.99 -12.85 52.74
CA LYS A 937 -43.01 -13.60 52.00
C LYS A 937 -43.51 -14.76 52.87
N CYS A 938 -44.82 -14.87 53.06
CA CYS A 938 -45.39 -15.87 53.96
C CYS A 938 -45.27 -17.27 53.30
N ARG A 939 -44.33 -18.12 53.78
CA ARG A 939 -44.05 -19.43 53.17
C ARG A 939 -45.14 -20.46 53.52
N GLY A 940 -45.78 -21.04 52.50
CA GLY A 940 -46.74 -22.15 52.64
C GLY A 940 -48.20 -21.76 52.81
N ILE A 941 -48.54 -20.47 52.80
CA ILE A 941 -49.92 -19.95 52.85
C ILE A 941 -50.11 -19.00 51.66
N MET A 942 -50.98 -19.34 50.72
CA MET A 942 -51.34 -18.46 49.60
C MET A 942 -52.68 -17.78 49.91
N PHE A 943 -52.66 -16.47 50.11
CA PHE A 943 -53.89 -15.68 50.35
C PHE A 943 -54.56 -15.26 49.04
N THR A 944 -53.80 -15.20 47.94
CA THR A 944 -54.27 -14.86 46.58
C THR A 944 -53.63 -15.78 45.53
N GLN A 945 -54.14 -15.75 44.30
CA GLN A 945 -53.53 -16.47 43.18
C GLN A 945 -52.13 -15.92 42.88
N PRO A 946 -51.16 -16.76 42.50
CA PRO A 946 -49.83 -16.29 42.13
C PRO A 946 -49.92 -15.32 40.94
N VAL A 947 -49.28 -14.16 41.08
CA VAL A 947 -49.20 -13.16 40.01
C VAL A 947 -48.43 -13.77 38.83
N HIS A 948 -49.09 -13.88 37.67
CA HIS A 948 -48.43 -14.29 36.45
C HIS A 948 -47.59 -13.12 35.92
N ARG A 949 -46.28 -13.31 35.82
CA ARG A 949 -45.34 -12.34 35.25
C ARG A 949 -44.84 -12.85 33.91
N ASP A 950 -44.78 -11.95 32.94
CA ASP A 950 -44.18 -12.27 31.66
C ASP A 950 -42.67 -12.47 31.84
N LYS A 951 -42.11 -13.42 31.09
CA LYS A 951 -40.68 -13.68 31.17
C LYS A 951 -39.90 -12.48 30.61
N PRO A 952 -38.75 -12.13 31.23
CA PRO A 952 -37.92 -11.07 30.69
C PRO A 952 -37.43 -11.43 29.28
N PRO A 953 -37.26 -10.45 28.38
CA PRO A 953 -36.73 -10.70 27.04
C PRO A 953 -35.30 -11.26 27.13
N GLN A 954 -34.88 -12.04 26.15
CA GLN A 954 -33.49 -12.52 26.08
C GLN A 954 -32.56 -11.34 25.74
N MET A 955 -31.58 -11.07 26.61
CA MET A 955 -30.71 -9.89 26.50
C MET A 955 -29.26 -10.27 26.27
N GLY A 956 -28.57 -9.51 25.41
CA GLY A 956 -27.11 -9.57 25.32
C GLY A 956 -26.46 -9.12 26.63
N HIS A 957 -25.36 -9.76 27.03
CA HIS A 957 -24.66 -9.44 28.29
C HIS A 957 -24.20 -7.97 28.35
N HIS A 958 -23.83 -7.39 27.20
CA HIS A 958 -23.41 -5.99 27.09
C HIS A 958 -24.53 -4.98 27.36
N TYR A 959 -25.80 -5.35 27.26
CA TYR A 959 -26.92 -4.48 27.66
C TYR A 959 -27.23 -4.54 29.16
N LEU A 960 -26.70 -5.55 29.87
CA LEU A 960 -26.84 -5.71 31.32
C LEU A 960 -25.57 -5.23 32.03
N TRP A 961 -24.82 -6.15 32.66
CA TRP A 961 -23.64 -5.86 33.46
C TRP A 961 -22.32 -5.99 32.66
N GLY A 962 -22.40 -5.97 31.32
CA GLY A 962 -21.24 -5.99 30.42
C GLY A 962 -20.80 -7.40 29.98
N SER A 963 -20.65 -8.34 30.92
CA SER A 963 -20.16 -9.70 30.64
C SER A 963 -20.93 -10.78 31.38
N LYS A 964 -20.77 -12.05 30.94
CA LYS A 964 -21.41 -13.20 31.60
C LYS A 964 -20.99 -13.34 33.07
N GLN A 965 -19.71 -13.12 33.37
CA GLN A 965 -19.16 -13.20 34.73
C GLN A 965 -19.68 -12.09 35.62
N LEU A 966 -19.75 -10.85 35.11
CA LEU A 966 -20.30 -9.72 35.85
C LEU A 966 -21.81 -9.89 36.07
N ASN A 967 -22.55 -10.39 35.08
CA ASN A 967 -23.96 -10.72 35.26
C ASN A 967 -24.17 -11.67 36.44
N LEU A 968 -23.36 -12.73 36.53
CA LEU A 968 -23.44 -13.70 37.62
C LEU A 968 -23.07 -13.09 38.98
N ALA A 969 -22.00 -12.28 39.01
CA ALA A 969 -21.56 -11.59 40.22
C ALA A 969 -22.65 -10.66 40.77
N TYR A 970 -23.20 -9.77 39.92
CA TYR A 970 -24.25 -8.84 40.33
C TYR A 970 -25.55 -9.56 40.69
N THR A 971 -25.94 -10.60 39.95
CA THR A 971 -27.11 -11.43 40.31
C THR A 971 -26.93 -12.08 41.69
N THR A 972 -25.70 -12.52 42.03
CA THR A 972 -25.38 -13.11 43.35
C THR A 972 -25.41 -12.07 44.47
N ILE A 973 -24.98 -10.84 44.19
CA ILE A 973 -25.02 -9.74 45.17
C ILE A 973 -26.48 -9.33 45.42
N TYR A 974 -27.26 -9.14 44.36
CA TYR A 974 -28.62 -8.64 44.48
C TYR A 974 -29.63 -9.71 44.91
N SER A 975 -29.33 -11.00 44.76
CA SER A 975 -30.18 -12.08 45.31
C SER A 975 -30.27 -12.06 46.84
N GLN A 976 -29.39 -11.32 47.53
CA GLN A 976 -29.52 -11.11 48.98
C GLN A 976 -30.69 -10.19 49.37
N TYR A 977 -31.27 -9.49 48.40
CA TYR A 977 -32.40 -8.58 48.57
C TYR A 977 -33.74 -9.19 48.13
N THR A 978 -33.71 -10.38 47.53
CA THR A 978 -34.86 -11.19 47.10
C THR A 978 -35.21 -12.22 48.16
#